data_AF-A0A9P8TIZ8-F1
#
_entry.id   AF-A0A9P8TIZ8-F1
#
_cell.length_a   1.000
_cell.length_b   1.000
_cell.length_c   1.000
_cell.angle_alpha   90.00
_cell.angle_beta   90.00
_cell.angle_gamma   90.00
#
_symmetry.space_group_name_H-M   'P 1'
#
loop_
_entity.id
_entity.type
_entity.pdbx_description
1 polymer ?
#
loop_
_entity_poly.entity_id
_entity_poly.type
_entity_poly.pdbx_seq_one_letter_code
_entity_poly.pdbx_strand_id
1 'polypeptide(L)'
;MSYNNYQNNRESQGYYDQGDLRHSNQYSNQYPEEHDDPFNTDLYYAESTAGRLQEVPVSHQRESIAQPERSYVNVNSSSNEYSNSYTQDYHTHSDPYLNQQTSYPQPSNQSYNRYSQQISNSQPFTEQYSPIQSNKPIPALNIDQHQQTPFQPDYDNRFYYNSEPNSFNAFPVEEPSAESLPPPPNLGNYNDDLRNNSFSQVPLQAPYSESYELEDKFTGDDDEYEIGNDHHISGDSYELNTFAPDLEGEEITFGDEDKDLEVPEVSQRRKIEVGLLNGNLILDCPVPDRILERYSGKNIDDSREFKFMRYQAATCDPKDFGNANFSLRQRYYKRPREIEMMVVITLYNESDVLLARSLKGVLANLKHLESRKRSSTWGQDSWKKVVVCIVADGRSKINESAQALLAGLGVYQEGFARNAVNDKKVVSHIYEYSSMIGISSVEKNSVKLTTGAVPVQLLFCLKEENKKKINSHRWALEAFGNVLNPNVVVLLDAGTQPAKDSLYHLWKEFDKDPQVAGTCGEMKAMLGQNYRKLLNPLVAAQNFEYKMSNILDKPMESSFGFISVLPGAFSAYRYSALLNQANGDGPLAKYFEGETLHDEHSGIFKANMYLAEDRILCFELVAKRNCSWVLKYCRSASAETDVPEEVHDFVSQRRRWLNGSLFAAIYAVVHFHKLMGSSHSVGRKFALFIQFIYQFLALLISWFSLASYFLVFRILTTSLGELYYPCQILSVIFLWLYLLSIATTFVISFGNTPKGTPNFYLSIIIFFAILMAYLISAAIILAVNAIKEVVSENTITAKIIFENRTFRDLIISTLSTYALYFIGSFLHLKPMHMFTSFIQYLLLSPSYVNVLNIYAFCNLHDISWGTKGATAESLGDAKITEDGKVEFIDAPITTEEINQLYEKQMDILAHVKAAPEVTESSRRMEEQRLKEKEEEKNKNYYAFIRSMVVLTWITTNFIIIAVVLETGGVDRLTSSSSTTTTSTISSTIDSRSEIFLTVILWLVAFMAAFRLVGTIYYLINRMVS
;
A
#
# COMPACT_ATOMS: atom_id res chain seq x y z
N MET A 1 -45.81 -62.90 -20.54
CA MET A 1 -45.34 -64.18 -21.14
C MET A 1 -43.98 -63.95 -21.78
N SER A 2 -43.27 -65.01 -22.18
CA SER A 2 -41.93 -64.91 -22.78
C SER A 2 -41.99 -64.76 -24.31
N TYR A 3 -40.82 -64.47 -24.92
CA TYR A 3 -40.52 -64.37 -26.36
C TYR A 3 -41.04 -63.09 -27.08
N ASN A 4 -40.39 -62.59 -28.14
CA ASN A 4 -39.36 -63.23 -28.99
C ASN A 4 -38.24 -62.29 -29.50
N ASN A 5 -37.17 -62.88 -30.03
CA ASN A 5 -35.95 -62.23 -30.57
C ASN A 5 -35.96 -62.09 -32.10
N TYR A 6 -35.16 -61.12 -32.62
CA TYR A 6 -34.42 -61.12 -33.92
C TYR A 6 -33.81 -59.72 -34.19
N GLN A 7 -32.65 -59.50 -34.86
CA GLN A 7 -31.52 -60.38 -35.26
C GLN A 7 -30.25 -59.53 -35.62
N ASN A 8 -29.05 -60.12 -35.52
CA ASN A 8 -27.76 -59.94 -36.25
C ASN A 8 -27.45 -58.67 -37.11
N ASN A 9 -26.20 -58.20 -37.28
CA ASN A 9 -24.86 -58.76 -36.94
C ASN A 9 -23.71 -57.71 -37.00
N ARG A 10 -22.71 -57.83 -36.10
CA ARG A 10 -21.22 -57.79 -36.31
C ARG A 10 -20.55 -56.58 -37.03
N GLU A 11 -19.30 -56.17 -36.75
CA GLU A 11 -18.21 -56.60 -35.82
C GLU A 11 -17.16 -55.45 -35.70
N SER A 12 -16.15 -55.38 -34.81
CA SER A 12 -15.62 -56.32 -33.78
C SER A 12 -14.83 -55.56 -32.67
N GLN A 13 -14.55 -56.25 -31.54
CA GLN A 13 -13.36 -56.25 -30.65
C GLN A 13 -12.53 -54.97 -30.34
N GLY A 14 -11.93 -54.77 -29.15
CA GLY A 14 -11.79 -55.58 -27.92
C GLY A 14 -10.67 -55.02 -27.01
N TYR A 15 -10.33 -55.52 -25.81
CA TYR A 15 -10.87 -56.63 -24.97
C TYR A 15 -10.25 -56.61 -23.53
N TYR A 16 -10.88 -57.29 -22.54
CA TYR A 16 -10.41 -57.71 -21.17
C TYR A 16 -10.42 -56.66 -20.01
N ASP A 17 -10.68 -56.99 -18.73
CA ASP A 17 -11.62 -57.93 -18.03
C ASP A 17 -11.66 -57.53 -16.51
N GLN A 18 -12.77 -57.64 -15.73
CA GLN A 18 -13.35 -58.80 -14.98
C GLN A 18 -12.39 -59.56 -14.03
N GLY A 19 -12.75 -60.05 -12.82
CA GLY A 19 -14.00 -60.08 -12.01
C GLY A 19 -13.65 -60.22 -10.50
N ASP A 20 -14.35 -60.94 -9.60
CA ASP A 20 -15.59 -61.72 -9.72
C ASP A 20 -16.20 -62.18 -8.35
N LEU A 21 -17.53 -62.39 -8.32
CA LEU A 21 -18.39 -63.36 -7.56
C LEU A 21 -18.21 -63.80 -6.06
N ARG A 22 -19.36 -63.74 -5.33
CA ARG A 22 -20.13 -64.84 -4.62
C ARG A 22 -20.12 -65.08 -3.08
N HIS A 23 -21.34 -65.43 -2.64
CA HIS A 23 -21.79 -66.32 -1.54
C HIS A 23 -21.87 -65.81 -0.08
N SER A 24 -22.59 -66.59 0.74
CA SER A 24 -23.45 -66.12 1.84
C SER A 24 -23.79 -67.22 2.85
N ASN A 25 -23.85 -66.90 4.16
CA ASN A 25 -24.84 -67.47 5.10
C ASN A 25 -24.72 -66.90 6.55
N GLN A 26 -25.89 -66.61 7.16
CA GLN A 26 -26.22 -66.77 8.60
C GLN A 26 -25.49 -65.88 9.66
N TYR A 27 -26.10 -65.45 10.78
CA TYR A 27 -27.46 -65.64 11.33
C TYR A 27 -27.92 -64.46 12.26
N SER A 28 -29.20 -64.06 12.13
CA SER A 28 -30.16 -63.55 13.14
C SER A 28 -29.85 -62.44 14.20
N ASN A 29 -30.73 -61.42 14.20
CA ASN A 29 -31.42 -60.79 15.37
C ASN A 29 -30.61 -59.93 16.40
N GLN A 30 -31.16 -58.94 17.13
CA GLN A 30 -32.55 -58.41 17.27
C GLN A 30 -32.57 -56.90 17.67
N TYR A 31 -33.71 -56.21 17.48
CA TYR A 31 -34.06 -54.83 17.92
C TYR A 31 -34.52 -54.77 19.43
N PRO A 32 -34.91 -53.61 20.07
CA PRO A 32 -34.92 -52.18 19.64
C PRO A 32 -34.40 -51.11 20.67
N GLU A 33 -34.25 -49.86 20.18
CA GLU A 33 -34.70 -48.51 20.68
C GLU A 33 -34.64 -48.00 22.17
N GLU A 34 -35.05 -46.72 22.31
CA GLU A 34 -35.25 -45.82 23.49
C GLU A 34 -33.97 -45.17 24.10
N HIS A 35 -33.81 -43.83 24.10
CA HIS A 35 -34.50 -42.75 24.86
C HIS A 35 -34.27 -42.88 26.40
N ASP A 36 -33.81 -41.87 27.15
CA ASP A 36 -33.98 -40.41 27.04
C ASP A 36 -32.82 -39.55 27.62
N ASP A 37 -32.99 -38.22 27.54
CA ASP A 37 -32.33 -37.11 28.28
C ASP A 37 -32.61 -37.20 29.83
N PRO A 38 -32.23 -36.26 30.75
CA PRO A 38 -31.44 -35.03 30.63
C PRO A 38 -30.40 -34.81 31.78
N PHE A 39 -29.93 -33.56 31.95
CA PHE A 39 -29.45 -32.87 33.18
C PHE A 39 -28.75 -33.71 34.30
N ASN A 40 -27.59 -33.33 34.87
CA ASN A 40 -27.26 -31.98 35.36
C ASN A 40 -25.82 -31.90 35.94
N THR A 41 -25.39 -30.71 36.41
CA THR A 41 -24.44 -30.40 37.53
C THR A 41 -23.35 -31.41 37.97
N ASP A 42 -22.15 -31.02 38.40
CA ASP A 42 -21.34 -29.78 38.32
C ASP A 42 -20.01 -30.06 39.07
N LEU A 43 -19.09 -29.08 39.11
CA LEU A 43 -18.12 -28.78 40.20
C LEU A 43 -17.77 -29.92 41.23
N TYR A 44 -16.50 -30.34 41.42
CA TYR A 44 -15.49 -29.55 42.13
C TYR A 44 -14.06 -30.17 42.04
N TYR A 45 -13.05 -29.29 41.84
CA TYR A 45 -11.69 -29.25 42.43
C TYR A 45 -10.83 -30.51 42.71
N ALA A 46 -9.54 -30.40 42.32
CA ALA A 46 -8.29 -30.90 42.95
C ALA A 46 -7.30 -31.31 41.81
N GLU A 47 -6.16 -30.69 41.52
CA GLU A 47 -5.12 -30.06 42.38
C GLU A 47 -4.75 -30.95 43.60
N SER A 48 -3.55 -31.49 43.74
CA SER A 48 -2.25 -30.98 43.23
C SER A 48 -1.08 -31.95 43.56
N THR A 49 0.07 -31.75 42.89
CA THR A 49 1.44 -32.14 43.33
C THR A 49 1.79 -33.62 43.59
N ALA A 50 3.06 -34.05 43.68
CA ALA A 50 4.30 -33.71 42.95
C ALA A 50 5.47 -34.59 43.46
N GLY A 51 6.45 -34.88 42.61
CA GLY A 51 7.68 -35.62 42.97
C GLY A 51 7.58 -37.14 42.78
N ARG A 52 8.68 -37.88 42.65
CA ARG A 52 10.10 -37.48 42.70
C ARG A 52 10.97 -38.39 41.79
N LEU A 53 12.24 -38.01 41.70
CA LEU A 53 13.45 -38.73 41.23
C LEU A 53 13.41 -40.27 41.47
N GLN A 54 14.15 -41.15 40.76
CA GLN A 54 15.51 -40.98 40.21
C GLN A 54 15.94 -42.13 39.24
N GLU A 55 17.08 -41.95 38.56
CA GLU A 55 18.06 -42.98 38.12
C GLU A 55 17.85 -43.96 36.94
N VAL A 56 18.98 -44.48 36.45
CA VAL A 56 19.21 -45.29 35.23
C VAL A 56 20.35 -46.29 35.51
N PRO A 57 20.27 -47.54 35.01
CA PRO A 57 21.47 -48.21 34.47
C PRO A 57 21.25 -48.94 33.13
N VAL A 58 22.35 -49.43 32.54
CA VAL A 58 22.47 -49.99 31.18
C VAL A 58 23.26 -51.31 31.23
N SER A 59 22.91 -52.35 30.43
CA SER A 59 23.89 -53.28 29.81
C SER A 59 23.30 -54.46 28.97
N HIS A 60 23.78 -54.63 27.72
CA HIS A 60 24.13 -55.91 27.03
C HIS A 60 23.01 -56.99 26.77
N GLN A 61 23.06 -57.96 25.84
CA GLN A 61 23.96 -58.43 24.73
C GLN A 61 23.13 -59.41 23.81
N ARG A 62 23.53 -60.02 22.66
CA ARG A 62 24.69 -60.08 21.73
C ARG A 62 24.24 -60.75 20.39
N GLU A 63 25.05 -60.68 19.31
CA GLU A 63 25.47 -61.77 18.36
C GLU A 63 25.53 -61.38 16.85
N SER A 64 26.13 -62.25 16.02
CA SER A 64 26.84 -61.88 14.76
C SER A 64 26.95 -63.05 13.75
N ILE A 65 27.20 -62.78 12.46
CA ILE A 65 27.84 -63.70 11.47
C ILE A 65 28.42 -62.91 10.26
N ALA A 66 29.33 -63.51 9.48
CA ALA A 66 30.21 -62.81 8.51
C ALA A 66 30.33 -63.46 7.10
N GLN A 67 31.29 -62.97 6.30
CA GLN A 67 31.56 -63.21 4.87
C GLN A 67 31.99 -64.65 4.47
N PRO A 68 32.18 -64.88 3.16
CA PRO A 68 33.38 -65.59 2.68
C PRO A 68 34.13 -64.88 1.50
N GLU A 69 35.45 -65.11 1.41
CA GLU A 69 36.31 -64.83 0.25
C GLU A 69 36.82 -66.14 -0.41
N ARG A 70 37.33 -66.07 -1.66
CA ARG A 70 38.38 -66.97 -2.21
C ARG A 70 39.01 -66.43 -3.51
N SER A 71 40.23 -66.86 -3.83
CA SER A 71 41.07 -66.28 -4.90
C SER A 71 42.21 -67.22 -5.40
N TYR A 72 42.87 -66.85 -6.52
CA TYR A 72 44.09 -67.46 -7.14
C TYR A 72 43.92 -68.84 -7.86
N VAL A 73 44.67 -69.28 -8.91
CA VAL A 73 45.69 -68.69 -9.84
C VAL A 73 45.96 -69.62 -11.07
N ASN A 74 46.38 -69.05 -12.24
CA ASN A 74 47.12 -69.55 -13.46
C ASN A 74 46.98 -71.04 -13.96
N VAL A 75 47.25 -71.45 -15.22
CA VAL A 75 48.45 -71.31 -16.10
C VAL A 75 48.14 -71.77 -17.55
N ASN A 76 48.62 -71.04 -18.60
CA ASN A 76 48.87 -71.44 -20.01
C ASN A 76 47.71 -71.99 -20.92
N SER A 77 47.75 -71.86 -22.26
CA SER A 77 48.58 -71.05 -23.18
C SER A 77 48.01 -70.99 -24.62
N SER A 78 48.38 -69.92 -25.37
CA SER A 78 48.23 -69.72 -26.84
C SER A 78 46.79 -69.44 -27.35
N SER A 79 46.54 -68.83 -28.53
CA SER A 79 47.45 -68.55 -29.68
C SER A 79 47.06 -67.28 -30.49
N ASN A 80 48.07 -66.67 -31.14
CA ASN A 80 48.07 -65.82 -32.37
C ASN A 80 47.24 -64.50 -32.44
N GLU A 81 47.67 -63.42 -33.13
CA GLU A 81 48.98 -62.97 -33.68
C GLU A 81 48.98 -61.44 -33.98
N TYR A 82 50.17 -60.88 -34.29
CA TYR A 82 50.57 -59.55 -34.84
C TYR A 82 49.56 -58.61 -35.58
N SER A 83 49.78 -57.29 -35.78
CA SER A 83 50.67 -56.24 -35.20
C SER A 83 50.42 -54.84 -35.85
N ASN A 84 50.98 -53.75 -35.31
CA ASN A 84 50.95 -52.40 -35.90
C ASN A 84 51.88 -52.24 -37.14
N SER A 85 51.48 -51.40 -38.12
CA SER A 85 52.38 -50.88 -39.17
C SER A 85 51.90 -49.51 -39.74
N TYR A 86 52.65 -48.95 -40.70
CA TYR A 86 52.66 -47.52 -41.11
C TYR A 86 51.98 -47.25 -42.49
N THR A 87 51.78 -45.96 -42.83
CA THR A 87 51.77 -45.35 -44.20
C THR A 87 50.59 -45.72 -45.17
N GLN A 88 50.16 -44.93 -46.19
CA GLN A 88 50.49 -43.58 -46.70
C GLN A 88 49.36 -42.96 -47.61
N ASP A 89 49.62 -41.76 -48.17
CA ASP A 89 49.14 -41.19 -49.47
C ASP A 89 47.72 -40.56 -49.61
N TYR A 90 47.47 -39.56 -50.48
CA TYR A 90 48.25 -38.39 -50.95
C TYR A 90 47.34 -37.35 -51.67
N HIS A 91 47.67 -36.04 -51.59
CA HIS A 91 47.66 -34.99 -52.65
C HIS A 91 47.53 -33.58 -52.00
N THR A 92 48.55 -32.70 -51.95
CA THR A 92 49.17 -31.85 -53.01
C THR A 92 48.15 -30.94 -53.72
N HIS A 93 48.23 -29.60 -53.77
CA HIS A 93 49.36 -28.63 -53.80
C HIS A 93 48.91 -27.26 -53.17
N SER A 94 49.69 -26.20 -52.93
CA SER A 94 51.14 -25.89 -53.06
C SER A 94 51.50 -24.59 -52.28
N ASP A 95 52.76 -24.46 -51.90
CA ASP A 95 53.47 -23.25 -51.40
C ASP A 95 54.88 -23.23 -52.07
N PRO A 96 55.66 -22.12 -52.20
CA PRO A 96 56.55 -21.68 -51.09
C PRO A 96 57.09 -20.21 -51.13
N TYR A 97 58.10 -19.93 -50.26
CA TYR A 97 59.08 -18.79 -50.20
C TYR A 97 58.72 -17.59 -49.28
N LEU A 98 59.61 -17.03 -48.41
CA LEU A 98 60.99 -17.39 -48.00
C LEU A 98 61.40 -16.77 -46.62
N ASN A 99 62.17 -17.53 -45.82
CA ASN A 99 63.13 -17.23 -44.72
C ASN A 99 63.04 -16.00 -43.77
N GLN A 100 62.98 -16.35 -42.47
CA GLN A 100 63.85 -15.96 -41.33
C GLN A 100 64.87 -14.79 -41.44
N GLN A 101 64.94 -13.97 -40.38
CA GLN A 101 66.19 -13.76 -39.59
C GLN A 101 65.93 -13.10 -38.20
N THR A 102 66.87 -13.23 -37.27
CA THR A 102 66.83 -12.65 -35.90
C THR A 102 68.15 -11.93 -35.56
N SER A 103 68.10 -10.82 -34.81
CA SER A 103 69.29 -10.13 -34.23
C SER A 103 68.92 -9.11 -33.13
N TYR A 104 69.87 -8.92 -32.20
CA TYR A 104 69.98 -7.89 -31.14
C TYR A 104 71.44 -7.35 -31.19
N PRO A 105 71.88 -6.26 -30.48
CA PRO A 105 71.18 -5.37 -29.53
C PRO A 105 71.42 -3.83 -29.76
N GLN A 106 70.94 -3.01 -28.81
CA GLN A 106 71.37 -1.68 -28.27
C GLN A 106 72.69 -1.03 -28.79
N PRO A 107 72.84 0.34 -28.82
CA PRO A 107 72.69 1.20 -27.62
C PRO A 107 72.20 2.68 -27.77
N SER A 108 72.33 3.41 -26.66
CA SER A 108 71.64 4.60 -26.13
C SER A 108 72.15 6.04 -26.45
N ASN A 109 71.38 7.04 -25.97
CA ASN A 109 71.72 8.42 -25.51
C ASN A 109 71.80 9.59 -26.53
N GLN A 110 70.99 10.65 -26.31
CA GLN A 110 71.39 11.90 -25.58
C GLN A 110 70.25 12.95 -25.43
N SER A 111 70.10 13.49 -24.20
CA SER A 111 69.86 14.91 -23.76
C SER A 111 68.76 15.82 -24.41
N TYR A 112 68.27 16.93 -23.83
CA TYR A 112 68.68 17.81 -22.69
C TYR A 112 67.46 18.41 -21.93
N ASN A 113 67.71 19.15 -20.82
CA ASN A 113 66.72 19.74 -19.88
C ASN A 113 66.21 21.17 -20.25
N ARG A 114 65.00 21.57 -19.78
CA ARG A 114 64.78 22.58 -18.68
C ARG A 114 63.33 23.08 -18.42
N TYR A 115 62.89 22.93 -17.16
CA TYR A 115 62.28 23.93 -16.24
C TYR A 115 61.17 24.96 -16.62
N SER A 116 60.04 24.84 -15.88
CA SER A 116 59.36 25.83 -15.00
C SER A 116 58.37 26.93 -15.48
N GLN A 117 57.22 26.98 -14.76
CA GLN A 117 56.45 28.17 -14.29
C GLN A 117 55.68 29.04 -15.32
N GLN A 118 54.57 29.75 -15.02
CA GLN A 118 53.46 29.62 -14.03
C GLN A 118 52.32 30.65 -14.39
N ILE A 119 51.18 30.64 -13.67
CA ILE A 119 50.23 31.79 -13.44
C ILE A 119 49.24 32.22 -14.57
N SER A 120 48.01 31.66 -14.47
CA SER A 120 46.65 32.27 -14.37
C SER A 120 45.95 33.24 -15.38
N ASN A 121 44.63 32.98 -15.50
CA ASN A 121 43.44 33.90 -15.46
C ASN A 121 42.83 34.61 -16.71
N SER A 122 41.50 34.82 -16.57
CA SER A 122 40.52 35.57 -17.41
C SER A 122 40.16 34.96 -18.79
N GLN A 123 38.91 34.64 -19.17
CA GLN A 123 37.63 35.41 -19.21
C GLN A 123 37.66 36.63 -20.15
N PRO A 124 36.59 36.90 -20.92
CA PRO A 124 35.75 35.98 -21.73
C PRO A 124 35.50 36.56 -23.16
N PHE A 125 34.63 35.94 -23.99
CA PHE A 125 33.50 36.62 -24.68
C PHE A 125 32.61 35.68 -25.53
N THR A 126 31.42 36.17 -25.89
CA THR A 126 30.50 35.69 -26.97
C THR A 126 31.09 35.95 -28.39
N GLU A 127 30.52 35.60 -29.55
CA GLU A 127 29.10 35.49 -29.94
C GLU A 127 28.84 34.75 -31.29
N GLN A 128 27.62 34.21 -31.45
CA GLN A 128 26.73 34.18 -32.65
C GLN A 128 27.08 33.60 -34.07
N TYR A 129 25.98 33.06 -34.63
CA TYR A 129 25.51 32.99 -36.04
C TYR A 129 26.13 32.06 -37.13
N SER A 130 25.20 31.65 -38.01
CA SER A 130 25.27 30.76 -39.19
C SER A 130 25.33 31.64 -40.49
N PRO A 131 25.00 31.21 -41.76
CA PRO A 131 24.52 29.91 -42.29
C PRO A 131 24.94 29.44 -43.74
N ILE A 132 24.61 28.17 -44.06
CA ILE A 132 24.02 27.66 -45.34
C ILE A 132 24.83 27.42 -46.67
N GLN A 133 24.40 26.36 -47.41
CA GLN A 133 24.61 25.97 -48.84
C GLN A 133 26.00 25.47 -49.34
N SER A 134 26.14 24.65 -50.41
CA SER A 134 25.40 23.45 -50.93
C SER A 134 26.01 22.91 -52.25
N ASN A 135 26.00 21.60 -52.54
CA ASN A 135 25.62 20.98 -53.86
C ASN A 135 25.77 19.44 -53.95
N LYS A 136 25.15 18.82 -54.99
CA LYS A 136 25.20 17.37 -55.40
C LYS A 136 25.66 17.24 -56.87
N PRO A 137 26.00 16.03 -57.41
CA PRO A 137 25.03 15.10 -58.04
C PRO A 137 25.32 13.58 -57.73
N ILE A 138 24.49 12.51 -57.81
CA ILE A 138 23.43 11.90 -58.71
C ILE A 138 23.83 11.56 -60.17
N PRO A 139 23.29 10.50 -60.83
CA PRO A 139 22.46 9.33 -60.40
C PRO A 139 23.22 7.98 -60.65
N ALA A 140 22.73 6.77 -61.04
CA ALA A 140 21.41 6.18 -61.41
C ALA A 140 21.38 4.62 -61.41
N LEU A 141 20.23 4.00 -61.06
CA LEU A 141 19.48 2.86 -61.71
C LEU A 141 20.15 1.48 -62.00
N ASN A 142 19.46 0.30 -61.98
CA ASN A 142 18.02 -0.10 -62.04
C ASN A 142 17.72 -1.29 -61.07
N ILE A 143 16.56 -1.42 -60.39
CA ILE A 143 15.28 -2.09 -60.78
C ILE A 143 15.44 -3.63 -60.96
N ASP A 144 14.67 -4.54 -60.35
CA ASP A 144 13.21 -4.52 -60.02
C ASP A 144 12.81 -5.36 -58.77
N GLN A 145 11.67 -5.02 -58.12
CA GLN A 145 10.60 -5.95 -57.62
C GLN A 145 9.60 -5.31 -56.61
N HIS A 146 8.32 -5.30 -57.01
CA HIS A 146 7.06 -5.26 -56.24
C HIS A 146 6.87 -4.29 -55.06
N GLN A 147 6.11 -3.22 -55.34
CA GLN A 147 5.26 -2.52 -54.37
C GLN A 147 3.78 -2.89 -54.57
N GLN A 148 2.98 -2.88 -53.50
CA GLN A 148 1.53 -2.66 -53.55
C GLN A 148 1.09 -1.77 -52.38
N THR A 149 0.36 -0.70 -52.71
CA THR A 149 -0.37 0.18 -51.77
C THR A 149 -1.86 -0.06 -51.89
N PRO A 150 -2.66 0.35 -50.89
CA PRO A 150 -3.89 1.06 -51.27
C PRO A 150 -4.23 2.28 -50.39
N PHE A 151 -4.45 3.40 -51.08
CA PHE A 151 -5.54 4.38 -50.90
C PHE A 151 -5.85 5.01 -49.53
N GLN A 152 -5.75 6.35 -49.49
CA GLN A 152 -6.80 7.18 -48.87
C GLN A 152 -8.10 7.07 -49.69
N PRO A 153 -9.26 7.15 -49.02
CA PRO A 153 -10.45 7.76 -49.59
C PRO A 153 -10.84 9.04 -48.81
N ASP A 154 -11.32 10.05 -49.53
CA ASP A 154 -12.02 11.19 -48.94
C ASP A 154 -13.36 10.78 -48.30
N TYR A 155 -13.91 11.66 -47.46
CA TYR A 155 -15.35 11.87 -47.48
C TYR A 155 -15.67 13.36 -47.68
N ASP A 156 -16.48 13.61 -48.70
CA ASP A 156 -16.91 14.92 -49.17
C ASP A 156 -17.65 15.69 -48.06
N ASN A 157 -17.13 16.84 -47.62
CA ASN A 157 -17.86 17.77 -46.76
C ASN A 157 -18.42 18.91 -47.62
N ARG A 158 -19.41 18.59 -48.46
CA ARG A 158 -19.87 19.47 -49.54
C ARG A 158 -21.12 20.27 -49.15
N PHE A 159 -20.87 21.50 -48.71
CA PHE A 159 -21.72 22.68 -48.78
C PHE A 159 -23.24 22.49 -48.97
N TYR A 160 -24.00 22.96 -47.99
CA TYR A 160 -25.10 23.89 -48.30
C TYR A 160 -24.92 25.20 -47.54
N TYR A 161 -25.12 26.32 -48.24
CA TYR A 161 -25.19 27.66 -47.65
C TYR A 161 -26.51 27.81 -46.86
N ASN A 162 -26.49 28.51 -45.72
CA ASN A 162 -27.05 29.88 -45.65
C ASN A 162 -26.92 30.55 -44.26
N SER A 163 -27.12 31.89 -44.30
CA SER A 163 -27.45 32.80 -43.18
C SER A 163 -26.46 32.93 -42.02
N GLU A 164 -25.72 34.04 -42.10
CA GLU A 164 -25.17 34.83 -40.99
C GLU A 164 -26.25 35.36 -40.00
N PRO A 165 -25.88 36.05 -38.89
CA PRO A 165 -26.61 35.96 -37.62
C PRO A 165 -27.50 37.18 -37.25
N ASN A 166 -27.94 37.18 -35.98
CA ASN A 166 -28.73 38.18 -35.24
C ASN A 166 -30.25 38.11 -35.46
N SER A 167 -31.03 37.96 -34.37
CA SER A 167 -31.79 39.08 -33.78
C SER A 167 -32.79 38.69 -32.67
N PHE A 168 -32.87 39.58 -31.67
CA PHE A 168 -34.05 40.01 -30.89
C PHE A 168 -34.65 39.19 -29.72
N ASN A 169 -35.29 39.96 -28.82
CA ASN A 169 -35.81 39.60 -27.49
C ASN A 169 -37.36 39.62 -27.44
N ALA A 170 -37.92 39.01 -26.40
CA ALA A 170 -39.29 39.21 -25.89
C ALA A 170 -39.41 38.58 -24.47
N PHE A 171 -39.93 39.17 -23.39
CA PHE A 171 -40.27 40.56 -22.99
C PHE A 171 -40.09 40.65 -21.42
N PRO A 172 -40.66 41.60 -20.63
CA PRO A 172 -39.97 42.85 -20.29
C PRO A 172 -39.95 43.22 -18.78
N VAL A 173 -39.03 44.09 -18.36
CA VAL A 173 -39.19 45.06 -17.23
C VAL A 173 -38.49 46.37 -17.63
N GLU A 174 -38.95 47.51 -17.13
CA GLU A 174 -38.63 48.86 -17.60
C GLU A 174 -37.36 49.47 -16.94
N GLU A 175 -36.63 50.30 -17.70
CA GLU A 175 -35.69 51.32 -17.16
C GLU A 175 -36.43 52.65 -16.93
N PRO A 176 -35.79 53.63 -16.28
CA PRO A 176 -35.44 54.80 -17.10
C PRO A 176 -34.05 55.44 -16.84
N SER A 177 -33.26 55.52 -17.91
CA SER A 177 -32.45 56.68 -18.36
C SER A 177 -31.34 57.28 -17.48
N ALA A 178 -30.12 57.36 -18.06
CA ALA A 178 -29.53 58.67 -18.44
C ALA A 178 -28.39 58.54 -19.47
N GLU A 179 -28.48 59.33 -20.55
CA GLU A 179 -27.43 59.65 -21.53
C GLU A 179 -26.37 60.62 -20.94
N SER A 180 -25.22 60.94 -21.55
CA SER A 180 -24.31 60.30 -22.52
C SER A 180 -23.04 61.21 -22.67
N LEU A 181 -22.06 60.86 -23.52
CA LEU A 181 -21.41 61.71 -24.56
C LEU A 181 -19.97 61.24 -24.94
N PRO A 182 -19.44 61.58 -26.14
CA PRO A 182 -18.32 60.86 -26.78
C PRO A 182 -16.93 61.57 -26.71
N PRO A 183 -15.86 60.95 -27.27
CA PRO A 183 -14.46 61.34 -27.01
C PRO A 183 -13.81 62.21 -28.15
N PRO A 184 -12.49 62.17 -28.43
CA PRO A 184 -11.59 63.32 -28.29
C PRO A 184 -11.14 63.89 -29.67
N PRO A 185 -10.25 64.91 -29.79
CA PRO A 185 -8.79 64.74 -29.58
C PRO A 185 -8.04 66.01 -29.10
N ASN A 186 -6.73 65.92 -28.77
CA ASN A 186 -5.65 66.35 -29.70
C ASN A 186 -4.21 66.37 -29.13
N LEU A 187 -3.26 66.30 -30.08
CA LEU A 187 -1.81 66.61 -30.01
C LEU A 187 -0.99 66.10 -28.81
N GLY A 188 -0.08 65.16 -29.10
CA GLY A 188 1.13 64.94 -28.29
C GLY A 188 2.36 65.62 -28.89
N ASN A 189 3.47 65.59 -28.16
CA ASN A 189 4.81 65.80 -28.70
C ASN A 189 5.84 65.03 -27.85
N TYR A 190 6.71 64.29 -28.54
CA TYR A 190 8.06 63.82 -28.18
C TYR A 190 8.50 63.70 -26.70
N ASN A 191 8.95 62.49 -26.35
CA ASN A 191 10.29 62.14 -25.81
C ASN A 191 10.90 62.95 -24.62
N ASP A 192 11.55 62.35 -23.61
CA ASP A 192 12.17 61.01 -23.52
C ASP A 192 12.16 60.41 -22.08
N ASP A 193 12.45 59.11 -22.05
CA ASP A 193 13.14 58.33 -21.01
C ASP A 193 12.53 57.94 -19.64
N LEU A 194 13.08 56.83 -19.14
CA LEU A 194 12.53 55.96 -18.10
C LEU A 194 13.35 55.95 -16.79
N ARG A 195 12.64 55.74 -15.68
CA ARG A 195 13.06 55.05 -14.43
C ARG A 195 14.12 55.69 -13.52
N ASN A 196 13.62 56.15 -12.37
CA ASN A 196 14.11 55.75 -11.04
C ASN A 196 12.87 55.50 -10.14
N ASN A 197 12.92 54.93 -8.93
CA ASN A 197 13.62 53.73 -8.41
C ASN A 197 13.02 53.46 -6.99
N SER A 198 13.13 52.23 -6.48
CA SER A 198 13.13 51.86 -5.04
C SER A 198 11.99 52.27 -4.05
N PHE A 199 11.37 51.22 -3.48
CA PHE A 199 11.09 50.99 -2.03
C PHE A 199 9.75 51.38 -1.31
N SER A 200 9.29 50.39 -0.54
CA SER A 200 8.61 50.42 0.78
C SER A 200 7.09 50.54 0.98
N GLN A 201 6.59 49.54 1.74
CA GLN A 201 5.57 49.57 2.81
C GLN A 201 4.06 49.60 2.48
N VAL A 202 3.30 49.16 3.49
CA VAL A 202 1.86 48.85 3.53
C VAL A 202 1.22 49.68 4.65
N PRO A 203 -0.10 49.95 4.60
CA PRO A 203 -0.89 49.62 5.80
C PRO A 203 -2.28 49.00 5.50
N LEU A 204 -2.82 48.32 6.52
CA LEU A 204 -4.25 47.95 6.62
C LEU A 204 -5.02 49.07 7.31
N GLN A 205 -6.29 49.29 6.94
CA GLN A 205 -7.29 49.77 7.91
C GLN A 205 -8.74 49.45 7.49
N ALA A 206 -9.64 49.46 8.48
CA ALA A 206 -11.08 49.24 8.35
C ALA A 206 -11.85 50.42 8.96
N PRO A 207 -13.14 50.63 8.63
CA PRO A 207 -13.96 51.68 9.22
C PRO A 207 -14.68 51.24 10.52
N TYR A 208 -14.69 52.15 11.49
CA TYR A 208 -15.55 52.18 12.70
C TYR A 208 -16.13 53.61 12.70
N SER A 209 -17.45 53.81 12.60
CA SER A 209 -18.45 53.80 13.67
C SER A 209 -18.79 55.21 14.17
N GLU A 210 -20.07 55.55 14.23
CA GLU A 210 -20.61 56.65 15.05
C GLU A 210 -21.77 56.12 15.91
N SER A 211 -22.13 56.85 16.97
CA SER A 211 -22.81 56.29 18.15
C SER A 211 -23.86 57.23 18.73
N TYR A 212 -24.99 56.67 19.16
CA TYR A 212 -25.88 57.29 20.15
C TYR A 212 -26.36 56.25 21.16
N GLU A 213 -26.50 56.69 22.41
CA GLU A 213 -26.94 55.91 23.56
C GLU A 213 -28.47 55.96 23.71
N LEU A 214 -29.06 54.95 24.37
CA LEU A 214 -30.33 55.08 25.10
C LEU A 214 -30.53 53.89 26.05
N GLU A 215 -30.53 54.15 27.35
CA GLU A 215 -31.21 53.28 28.33
C GLU A 215 -32.70 53.65 28.36
N ASP A 216 -33.62 52.67 28.50
CA ASP A 216 -34.53 52.64 29.67
C ASP A 216 -35.21 51.26 29.84
N LYS A 217 -36.26 51.19 30.68
CA LYS A 217 -36.66 49.99 31.44
C LYS A 217 -38.12 49.52 31.26
N PHE A 218 -38.27 48.21 31.54
CA PHE A 218 -39.40 47.56 32.25
C PHE A 218 -40.75 47.30 31.56
N THR A 219 -41.49 46.35 32.16
CA THR A 219 -42.87 45.86 31.88
C THR A 219 -43.08 45.15 30.53
N GLY A 220 -44.03 44.20 30.41
CA GLY A 220 -44.85 43.55 31.45
C GLY A 220 -46.25 43.14 30.96
N ASP A 221 -46.51 41.83 30.98
CA ASP A 221 -47.79 41.09 30.90
C ASP A 221 -48.75 41.30 29.68
N ASP A 222 -49.11 40.13 29.11
CA ASP A 222 -50.41 39.67 28.58
C ASP A 222 -51.15 40.24 27.32
N ASP A 223 -51.75 39.25 26.63
CA ASP A 223 -52.94 39.22 25.76
C ASP A 223 -52.99 39.70 24.28
N GLU A 224 -53.89 39.00 23.58
CA GLU A 224 -54.11 38.75 22.15
C GLU A 224 -54.34 39.95 21.20
N TYR A 225 -53.98 39.81 19.91
CA TYR A 225 -54.96 39.54 18.83
C TYR A 225 -54.30 39.34 17.43
N GLU A 226 -54.88 38.45 16.61
CA GLU A 226 -54.43 38.18 15.23
C GLU A 226 -54.98 39.18 14.20
N ILE A 227 -54.14 39.63 13.26
CA ILE A 227 -54.48 39.71 11.82
C ILE A 227 -53.21 39.33 11.04
N GLY A 228 -53.27 38.27 10.23
CA GLY A 228 -52.11 37.76 9.49
C GLY A 228 -51.93 38.32 8.07
N ASN A 229 -50.77 38.05 7.48
CA ASN A 229 -50.61 37.85 6.04
C ASN A 229 -49.33 37.04 5.77
N ASP A 230 -49.43 36.00 4.95
CA ASP A 230 -48.34 35.04 4.71
C ASP A 230 -47.19 35.59 3.86
N HIS A 231 -45.97 35.09 4.12
CA HIS A 231 -45.05 34.55 3.10
C HIS A 231 -43.75 33.98 3.72
N HIS A 232 -43.87 32.94 4.57
CA HIS A 232 -42.71 32.11 4.92
C HIS A 232 -42.39 31.12 3.77
N ILE A 233 -41.45 31.49 2.88
CA ILE A 233 -41.01 30.61 1.79
C ILE A 233 -40.11 29.49 2.35
N SER A 234 -40.71 28.31 2.56
CA SER A 234 -40.09 27.13 3.17
C SER A 234 -38.96 26.52 2.33
N GLY A 235 -38.34 25.46 2.85
CA GLY A 235 -37.15 24.78 2.33
C GLY A 235 -37.31 24.05 0.99
N ASP A 236 -38.54 23.66 0.65
CA ASP A 236 -38.76 22.24 0.31
C ASP A 236 -39.05 21.95 -1.17
N SER A 237 -38.98 22.96 -2.05
CA SER A 237 -39.23 22.84 -3.49
C SER A 237 -38.08 22.17 -4.28
N TYR A 238 -37.67 20.98 -3.83
CA TYR A 238 -37.05 19.96 -4.69
C TYR A 238 -37.69 18.60 -4.42
N GLU A 239 -38.74 18.27 -5.18
CA GLU A 239 -39.37 16.94 -5.14
C GLU A 239 -38.45 15.91 -5.81
N LEU A 240 -37.48 15.41 -5.04
CA LEU A 240 -36.84 14.13 -5.35
C LEU A 240 -37.87 13.01 -5.18
N ASN A 241 -37.74 11.94 -5.98
CA ASN A 241 -38.53 10.73 -5.80
C ASN A 241 -38.43 10.25 -4.35
N THR A 242 -39.53 10.42 -3.61
CA THR A 242 -39.59 10.14 -2.17
C THR A 242 -40.50 8.93 -2.00
N PHE A 243 -39.97 7.84 -1.43
CA PHE A 243 -40.83 6.76 -0.96
C PHE A 243 -41.50 7.24 0.33
N ALA A 244 -42.77 7.61 0.23
CA ALA A 244 -43.65 7.91 1.35
C ALA A 244 -44.81 6.89 1.36
N PRO A 245 -45.29 6.44 2.54
CA PRO A 245 -46.47 5.60 2.61
C PRO A 245 -47.75 6.45 2.44
N ASP A 246 -48.65 5.99 1.58
CA ASP A 246 -49.98 6.59 1.47
C ASP A 246 -50.77 6.35 2.77
N LEU A 247 -51.25 7.44 3.38
CA LEU A 247 -51.99 7.44 4.65
C LEU A 247 -53.47 7.79 4.42
N GLU A 248 -54.13 7.04 3.54
CA GLU A 248 -55.60 7.02 3.45
C GLU A 248 -56.13 5.74 4.11
N GLY A 249 -56.83 5.91 5.23
CA GLY A 249 -57.48 4.81 5.96
C GLY A 249 -58.97 4.77 5.66
N GLU A 250 -59.44 3.68 5.03
CA GLU A 250 -60.87 3.43 4.85
C GLU A 250 -61.52 2.94 6.16
N GLU A 251 -62.60 3.58 6.58
CA GLU A 251 -63.41 3.13 7.73
C GLU A 251 -64.23 1.89 7.33
N ILE A 252 -63.78 0.70 7.74
CA ILE A 252 -64.53 -0.54 7.53
C ILE A 252 -65.72 -0.61 8.50
N THR A 253 -66.92 -0.28 8.01
CA THR A 253 -68.17 -0.50 8.74
C THR A 253 -68.48 -1.99 8.88
N PHE A 254 -68.65 -2.47 10.11
CA PHE A 254 -69.04 -3.86 10.39
C PHE A 254 -70.46 -4.18 9.89
N GLY A 255 -70.59 -5.32 9.22
CA GLY A 255 -71.86 -5.99 8.92
C GLY A 255 -71.61 -7.49 8.78
N ASP A 256 -72.41 -8.31 9.47
CA ASP A 256 -72.25 -9.76 9.50
C ASP A 256 -72.83 -10.43 8.23
N GLU A 257 -72.08 -11.33 7.59
CA GLU A 257 -72.60 -12.57 6.99
C GLU A 257 -71.46 -13.55 6.64
N ASP A 258 -71.62 -14.84 6.98
CA ASP A 258 -70.60 -15.88 6.80
C ASP A 258 -70.34 -16.22 5.31
N LYS A 259 -69.09 -16.13 4.84
CA LYS A 259 -68.58 -16.87 3.66
C LYS A 259 -67.15 -17.36 3.82
N ASP A 260 -66.93 -18.50 3.16
CA ASP A 260 -65.77 -19.39 3.17
C ASP A 260 -64.37 -18.74 3.18
N LEU A 261 -63.48 -19.30 4.01
CA LEU A 261 -62.05 -18.94 4.07
C LEU A 261 -61.28 -19.50 2.87
N GLU A 262 -61.24 -18.76 1.76
CA GLU A 262 -60.17 -18.95 0.76
C GLU A 262 -58.83 -18.47 1.32
N VAL A 263 -57.80 -19.30 1.21
CA VAL A 263 -56.42 -18.93 1.58
C VAL A 263 -55.87 -18.00 0.48
N PRO A 264 -55.40 -16.79 0.80
CA PRO A 264 -54.87 -15.87 -0.21
C PRO A 264 -53.66 -16.47 -0.95
N GLU A 265 -53.82 -16.74 -2.24
CA GLU A 265 -52.70 -17.11 -3.10
C GLU A 265 -51.69 -15.96 -3.22
N VAL A 266 -50.40 -16.33 -3.21
CA VAL A 266 -49.24 -15.56 -3.72
C VAL A 266 -49.32 -14.03 -3.57
N SER A 267 -48.64 -13.49 -2.56
CA SER A 267 -48.47 -12.04 -2.38
C SER A 267 -48.06 -11.36 -3.70
N GLN A 268 -48.96 -10.55 -4.26
CA GLN A 268 -48.70 -9.82 -5.50
C GLN A 268 -47.51 -8.87 -5.29
N ARG A 269 -46.44 -9.08 -6.06
CA ARG A 269 -45.25 -8.22 -6.00
C ARG A 269 -45.64 -6.80 -6.38
N ARG A 270 -45.68 -5.92 -5.38
CA ARG A 270 -46.02 -4.51 -5.56
C ARG A 270 -45.01 -3.87 -6.49
N LYS A 271 -45.51 -3.23 -7.54
CA LYS A 271 -44.72 -2.39 -8.46
C LYS A 271 -44.78 -0.95 -7.98
N ILE A 272 -43.64 -0.28 -7.93
CA ILE A 272 -43.60 1.19 -7.85
C ILE A 272 -42.81 1.73 -9.05
N GLU A 273 -43.34 2.76 -9.69
CA GLU A 273 -42.67 3.47 -10.76
C GLU A 273 -41.93 4.70 -10.22
N VAL A 274 -40.66 4.89 -10.58
CA VAL A 274 -39.84 6.00 -10.09
C VAL A 274 -39.17 6.77 -11.25
N GLY A 275 -39.28 8.10 -11.27
CA GLY A 275 -38.71 8.93 -12.34
C GLY A 275 -37.17 8.99 -12.31
N LEU A 276 -36.53 9.09 -13.48
CA LEU A 276 -35.07 9.29 -13.56
C LEU A 276 -34.70 10.77 -13.39
N LEU A 277 -33.95 11.09 -12.34
CA LEU A 277 -33.44 12.45 -12.11
C LEU A 277 -32.18 12.67 -12.97
N ASN A 278 -32.25 13.63 -13.90
CA ASN A 278 -31.18 13.90 -14.89
C ASN A 278 -30.77 12.67 -15.73
N GLY A 279 -31.68 11.71 -15.92
CA GLY A 279 -31.40 10.43 -16.60
C GLY A 279 -30.76 9.35 -15.71
N ASN A 280 -30.57 9.63 -14.42
CA ASN A 280 -29.95 8.75 -13.43
C ASN A 280 -30.98 8.26 -12.39
N LEU A 281 -30.78 7.04 -11.89
CA LEU A 281 -31.64 6.48 -10.84
C LEU A 281 -31.19 7.00 -9.48
N ILE A 282 -31.98 7.90 -8.90
CA ILE A 282 -31.73 8.58 -7.63
C ILE A 282 -33.02 8.54 -6.80
N LEU A 283 -32.90 8.07 -5.55
CA LEU A 283 -34.00 7.82 -4.61
C LEU A 283 -33.71 8.52 -3.28
N ASP A 284 -34.72 9.07 -2.61
CA ASP A 284 -34.68 9.33 -1.16
C ASP A 284 -35.50 8.24 -0.46
N CYS A 285 -34.83 7.30 0.22
CA CYS A 285 -35.44 6.18 0.93
C CYS A 285 -35.60 6.54 2.43
N PRO A 286 -36.77 6.37 3.05
CA PRO A 286 -36.94 6.63 4.48
C PRO A 286 -36.05 5.68 5.31
N VAL A 287 -35.62 6.12 6.49
CA VAL A 287 -34.83 5.27 7.42
C VAL A 287 -35.74 4.56 8.43
N PRO A 288 -35.35 3.38 8.95
CA PRO A 288 -36.12 2.65 9.98
C PRO A 288 -36.46 3.52 11.20
N ASP A 289 -37.66 3.35 11.75
CA ASP A 289 -38.11 4.10 12.94
C ASP A 289 -37.16 3.86 14.13
N ARG A 290 -36.62 2.65 14.25
CA ARG A 290 -35.63 2.26 15.27
C ARG A 290 -34.31 3.05 15.22
N ILE A 291 -34.07 3.82 14.16
CA ILE A 291 -33.01 4.83 14.08
C ILE A 291 -33.52 6.19 14.60
N LEU A 292 -34.73 6.61 14.20
CA LEU A 292 -35.36 7.87 14.60
C LEU A 292 -35.71 7.90 16.10
N GLU A 293 -36.16 6.78 16.68
CA GLU A 293 -36.36 6.60 18.13
C GLU A 293 -35.09 6.93 18.92
N ARG A 294 -33.92 6.51 18.42
CA ARG A 294 -32.61 6.77 19.06
C ARG A 294 -32.17 8.23 18.95
N TYR A 295 -32.87 9.04 18.15
CA TYR A 295 -32.65 10.48 17.98
C TYR A 295 -33.61 11.31 18.86
N SER A 296 -34.65 10.69 19.44
CA SER A 296 -35.56 11.37 20.38
C SER A 296 -34.81 12.01 21.56
N GLY A 297 -35.29 13.17 22.01
CA GLY A 297 -34.63 13.96 23.05
C GLY A 297 -33.32 14.66 22.62
N LYS A 298 -33.04 14.74 21.31
CA LYS A 298 -32.00 15.61 20.75
C LYS A 298 -32.61 16.76 19.95
N ASN A 299 -32.02 17.95 20.06
CA ASN A 299 -32.29 19.07 19.16
C ASN A 299 -31.58 18.80 17.82
N ILE A 300 -32.15 17.89 17.02
CA ILE A 300 -31.74 17.62 15.65
C ILE A 300 -32.60 18.50 14.72
N ASP A 301 -31.96 18.98 13.65
CA ASP A 301 -32.61 19.73 12.59
C ASP A 301 -33.58 18.80 11.82
N ASP A 302 -34.87 19.14 11.79
CA ASP A 302 -35.95 18.30 11.23
C ASP A 302 -35.80 18.01 9.72
N SER A 303 -34.83 18.67 9.09
CA SER A 303 -34.25 18.39 7.78
C SER A 303 -34.24 16.91 7.33
N ARG A 304 -34.57 16.72 6.05
CA ARG A 304 -34.64 15.39 5.39
C ARG A 304 -33.37 14.54 5.47
N GLU A 305 -32.20 15.11 5.76
CA GLU A 305 -30.93 14.36 5.78
C GLU A 305 -30.82 13.32 6.90
N PHE A 306 -31.60 13.49 7.99
CA PHE A 306 -31.70 12.55 9.11
C PHE A 306 -32.87 11.55 8.96
N LYS A 307 -33.87 11.88 8.12
CA LYS A 307 -35.08 11.09 7.87
C LYS A 307 -34.97 10.17 6.65
N PHE A 308 -34.20 10.57 5.64
CA PHE A 308 -34.05 9.84 4.38
C PHE A 308 -32.58 9.55 4.08
N MET A 309 -32.27 8.30 3.74
CA MET A 309 -31.02 7.89 3.11
C MET A 309 -31.18 8.07 1.58
N ARG A 310 -30.32 8.89 0.96
CA ARG A 310 -30.32 9.01 -0.52
C ARG A 310 -29.55 7.84 -1.12
N TYR A 311 -30.12 7.19 -2.12
CA TYR A 311 -29.46 6.14 -2.91
C TYR A 311 -29.28 6.61 -4.36
N GLN A 312 -28.14 6.27 -4.96
CA GLN A 312 -27.85 6.52 -6.38
C GLN A 312 -27.20 5.27 -7.02
N ALA A 313 -27.62 4.92 -8.24
CA ALA A 313 -27.04 3.82 -9.02
C ALA A 313 -26.10 4.38 -10.10
N ALA A 314 -24.78 4.34 -9.87
CA ALA A 314 -23.80 4.94 -10.77
C ALA A 314 -23.44 4.02 -11.95
N THR A 315 -23.80 4.44 -13.17
CA THR A 315 -23.64 3.69 -14.43
C THR A 315 -22.44 4.15 -15.29
N CYS A 316 -21.44 4.79 -14.65
CA CYS A 316 -20.28 5.39 -15.30
C CYS A 316 -18.95 5.03 -14.61
N ASP A 317 -17.82 5.33 -15.24
CA ASP A 317 -16.50 5.30 -14.61
C ASP A 317 -16.34 6.48 -13.63
N PRO A 318 -15.54 6.36 -12.54
CA PRO A 318 -15.33 7.42 -11.56
C PRO A 318 -14.98 8.80 -12.14
N LYS A 319 -14.14 8.87 -13.18
CA LYS A 319 -13.70 10.15 -13.76
C LYS A 319 -14.85 10.93 -14.41
N ASP A 320 -15.89 10.22 -14.85
CA ASP A 320 -17.00 10.74 -15.62
C ASP A 320 -18.24 11.02 -14.74
N PHE A 321 -18.17 10.76 -13.43
CA PHE A 321 -19.31 10.87 -12.50
C PHE A 321 -20.05 12.21 -12.58
N GLY A 322 -19.33 13.33 -12.48
CA GLY A 322 -19.92 14.66 -12.64
C GLY A 322 -20.37 14.97 -14.08
N ASN A 323 -19.65 14.46 -15.08
CA ASN A 323 -19.98 14.63 -16.51
C ASN A 323 -21.25 13.86 -16.91
N ALA A 324 -21.53 12.75 -16.22
CA ALA A 324 -22.71 11.92 -16.35
C ALA A 324 -23.90 12.42 -15.49
N ASN A 325 -23.87 13.68 -15.04
CA ASN A 325 -24.90 14.33 -14.24
C ASN A 325 -25.19 13.70 -12.85
N PHE A 326 -24.27 12.90 -12.30
CA PHE A 326 -24.34 12.51 -10.89
C PHE A 326 -23.76 13.61 -10.00
N SER A 327 -24.33 13.79 -8.81
CA SER A 327 -23.87 14.76 -7.82
C SER A 327 -24.36 14.35 -6.42
N LEU A 328 -23.72 14.86 -5.38
CA LEU A 328 -23.90 14.44 -3.99
C LEU A 328 -24.75 15.45 -3.20
N ARG A 329 -25.46 14.97 -2.16
CA ARG A 329 -26.42 15.72 -1.34
C ARG A 329 -25.87 17.06 -0.82
N GLN A 330 -24.57 17.13 -0.52
CA GLN A 330 -23.88 18.35 -0.06
C GLN A 330 -23.95 19.53 -1.05
N ARG A 331 -24.18 19.28 -2.35
CA ARG A 331 -24.37 20.31 -3.38
C ARG A 331 -25.80 20.80 -3.54
N TYR A 332 -26.80 20.08 -3.03
CA TYR A 332 -28.22 20.37 -3.26
C TYR A 332 -28.89 21.21 -2.16
N TYR A 333 -28.23 21.45 -1.02
CA TYR A 333 -28.72 22.38 -0.01
C TYR A 333 -28.82 23.82 -0.55
N LYS A 334 -29.82 24.61 -0.13
CA LYS A 334 -30.01 26.04 -0.48
C LYS A 334 -28.73 26.89 -0.38
N ARG A 335 -27.82 26.53 0.52
CA ARG A 335 -26.41 26.92 0.49
C ARG A 335 -25.57 25.63 0.45
N PRO A 336 -24.86 25.33 -0.64
CA PRO A 336 -24.00 24.14 -0.74
C PRO A 336 -22.98 24.08 0.40
N ARG A 337 -22.70 22.88 0.91
CA ARG A 337 -21.73 22.70 2.01
C ARG A 337 -20.30 22.75 1.49
N GLU A 338 -19.52 23.69 2.00
CA GLU A 338 -18.06 23.73 1.79
C GLU A 338 -17.40 22.63 2.64
N ILE A 339 -16.67 21.72 1.97
CA ILE A 339 -16.07 20.56 2.63
C ILE A 339 -14.59 20.85 2.93
N GLU A 340 -14.28 21.00 4.21
CA GLU A 340 -12.90 21.17 4.68
C GLU A 340 -12.13 19.85 4.66
N MET A 341 -12.82 18.75 4.94
CA MET A 341 -12.21 17.43 5.07
C MET A 341 -13.10 16.32 4.51
N MET A 342 -12.56 15.54 3.57
CA MET A 342 -13.13 14.25 3.20
C MET A 342 -12.28 13.13 3.80
N VAL A 343 -12.85 12.33 4.70
CA VAL A 343 -12.18 11.17 5.30
C VAL A 343 -12.59 9.92 4.51
N VAL A 344 -11.65 9.33 3.80
CA VAL A 344 -11.84 8.16 2.94
C VAL A 344 -11.40 6.91 3.69
N ILE A 345 -12.33 5.98 3.89
CA ILE A 345 -12.10 4.67 4.49
C ILE A 345 -12.25 3.61 3.39
N THR A 346 -11.16 2.96 2.99
CA THR A 346 -11.25 1.82 2.07
C THR A 346 -11.59 0.54 2.85
N LEU A 347 -12.60 -0.17 2.38
CA LEU A 347 -13.10 -1.43 2.91
C LEU A 347 -13.03 -2.50 1.80
N TYR A 348 -12.62 -3.71 2.14
CA TYR A 348 -12.63 -4.85 1.24
C TYR A 348 -13.46 -6.02 1.84
N ASN A 349 -12.96 -6.68 2.89
CA ASN A 349 -13.64 -7.80 3.57
C ASN A 349 -13.41 -7.82 5.10
N GLU A 350 -12.89 -6.72 5.64
CA GLU A 350 -12.73 -6.47 7.07
C GLU A 350 -14.10 -6.52 7.78
N SER A 351 -14.13 -7.03 9.01
CA SER A 351 -15.38 -7.19 9.77
C SER A 351 -15.86 -5.87 10.40
N ASP A 352 -17.08 -5.90 10.94
CA ASP A 352 -17.65 -4.92 11.86
C ASP A 352 -16.61 -4.32 12.83
N VAL A 353 -15.86 -5.14 13.56
CA VAL A 353 -14.89 -4.75 14.60
C VAL A 353 -13.79 -3.85 14.01
N LEU A 354 -13.33 -4.11 12.80
CA LEU A 354 -12.27 -3.34 12.13
C LEU A 354 -12.82 -2.02 11.56
N LEU A 355 -13.97 -2.06 10.89
CA LEU A 355 -14.63 -0.87 10.37
C LEU A 355 -15.06 0.08 11.51
N ALA A 356 -15.70 -0.47 12.54
CA ALA A 356 -16.14 0.25 13.74
C ALA A 356 -14.97 0.88 14.51
N ARG A 357 -13.82 0.21 14.59
CA ARG A 357 -12.62 0.79 15.24
C ARG A 357 -12.14 2.05 14.53
N SER A 358 -12.16 2.03 13.21
CA SER A 358 -11.80 3.17 12.35
C SER A 358 -12.81 4.31 12.53
N LEU A 359 -14.10 4.01 12.37
CA LEU A 359 -15.21 4.96 12.53
C LEU A 359 -15.26 5.56 13.94
N LYS A 360 -15.04 4.77 15.00
CA LYS A 360 -14.96 5.26 16.39
C LYS A 360 -13.84 6.29 16.57
N GLY A 361 -12.70 6.10 15.90
CA GLY A 361 -11.63 7.10 15.86
C GLY A 361 -12.06 8.38 15.14
N VAL A 362 -12.72 8.27 13.99
CA VAL A 362 -13.24 9.42 13.21
C VAL A 362 -14.31 10.20 13.98
N LEU A 363 -15.30 9.52 14.57
CA LEU A 363 -16.35 10.11 15.42
C LEU A 363 -15.77 10.86 16.63
N ALA A 364 -14.73 10.30 17.27
CA ALA A 364 -14.03 10.98 18.35
C ALA A 364 -13.33 12.28 17.88
N ASN A 365 -12.83 12.31 16.64
CA ASN A 365 -12.26 13.50 16.03
C ASN A 365 -13.32 14.53 15.65
N LEU A 366 -14.48 14.13 15.10
CA LEU A 366 -15.60 15.05 14.85
C LEU A 366 -16.04 15.75 16.15
N LYS A 367 -16.17 14.99 17.25
CA LYS A 367 -16.42 15.55 18.58
C LYS A 367 -15.32 16.50 19.07
N HIS A 368 -14.05 16.28 18.69
CA HIS A 368 -12.98 17.21 19.00
C HIS A 368 -13.08 18.51 18.18
N LEU A 369 -13.36 18.42 16.88
CA LEU A 369 -13.56 19.57 16.00
C LEU A 369 -14.73 20.44 16.47
N GLU A 370 -15.85 19.82 16.81
CA GLU A 370 -17.04 20.51 17.34
C GLU A 370 -16.74 21.28 18.65
N SER A 371 -15.87 20.72 19.50
CA SER A 371 -15.50 21.33 20.79
C SER A 371 -14.59 22.59 20.68
N ARG A 372 -14.17 22.98 19.47
CA ARG A 372 -13.18 24.06 19.23
C ARG A 372 -13.79 25.45 19.41
N LYS A 373 -13.89 25.97 20.64
CA LYS A 373 -14.31 27.36 20.93
C LYS A 373 -13.34 28.47 20.46
N ARG A 374 -12.20 28.12 19.84
CA ARG A 374 -11.16 29.05 19.34
C ARG A 374 -10.56 28.47 18.05
N SER A 375 -11.23 28.74 16.94
CA SER A 375 -10.83 28.45 15.55
C SER A 375 -11.79 29.23 14.64
N SER A 376 -11.34 29.63 13.44
CA SER A 376 -12.20 30.20 12.39
C SER A 376 -12.95 29.10 11.63
N THR A 377 -12.28 27.99 11.35
CA THR A 377 -12.83 26.87 10.58
C THR A 377 -13.72 25.94 11.41
N TRP A 378 -13.44 25.81 12.72
CA TRP A 378 -13.97 24.76 13.60
C TRP A 378 -14.68 25.34 14.82
N GLY A 379 -15.72 24.66 15.29
CA GLY A 379 -16.64 25.11 16.33
C GLY A 379 -17.99 24.40 16.17
N GLN A 380 -19.09 25.07 16.49
CA GLN A 380 -20.42 24.54 16.20
C GLN A 380 -20.61 24.27 14.68
N ASP A 381 -21.31 23.19 14.34
CA ASP A 381 -21.53 22.69 12.98
C ASP A 381 -20.24 22.30 12.21
N SER A 382 -19.15 21.93 12.92
CA SER A 382 -17.94 21.39 12.29
C SER A 382 -18.22 20.15 11.46
N TRP A 383 -19.18 19.33 11.89
CA TRP A 383 -19.60 18.12 11.19
C TRP A 383 -20.14 18.39 9.77
N LYS A 384 -20.77 19.55 9.52
CA LYS A 384 -21.27 19.94 8.19
C LYS A 384 -20.14 20.15 7.18
N LYS A 385 -18.91 20.41 7.65
CA LYS A 385 -17.69 20.60 6.84
C LYS A 385 -16.87 19.31 6.65
N VAL A 386 -17.29 18.18 7.23
CA VAL A 386 -16.59 16.90 7.12
C VAL A 386 -17.48 15.82 6.53
N VAL A 387 -17.02 15.15 5.48
CA VAL A 387 -17.68 13.99 4.88
C VAL A 387 -16.84 12.74 5.16
N VAL A 388 -17.47 11.69 5.67
CA VAL A 388 -16.84 10.38 5.88
C VAL A 388 -17.27 9.46 4.75
N CYS A 389 -16.39 9.31 3.77
CA CYS A 389 -16.55 8.43 2.62
C CYS A 389 -16.05 7.02 2.96
N ILE A 390 -16.88 6.00 2.76
CA ILE A 390 -16.56 4.59 2.97
C ILE A 390 -16.69 3.89 1.62
N VAL A 391 -15.63 3.27 1.11
CA VAL A 391 -15.64 2.65 -0.24
C VAL A 391 -15.37 1.14 -0.13
N ALA A 392 -16.39 0.33 -0.39
CA ALA A 392 -16.34 -1.12 -0.36
C ALA A 392 -16.02 -1.72 -1.75
N ASP A 393 -15.01 -2.60 -1.78
CA ASP A 393 -14.41 -3.14 -3.00
C ASP A 393 -14.99 -4.49 -3.45
N GLY A 394 -16.26 -4.42 -3.91
CA GLY A 394 -17.00 -5.53 -4.52
C GLY A 394 -18.17 -6.01 -3.64
N ARG A 395 -19.40 -5.97 -4.17
CA ARG A 395 -20.61 -6.42 -3.47
C ARG A 395 -20.56 -7.88 -3.00
N SER A 396 -19.87 -8.75 -3.74
CA SER A 396 -19.65 -10.16 -3.37
C SER A 396 -18.53 -10.39 -2.35
N LYS A 397 -17.86 -9.32 -1.89
CA LYS A 397 -16.63 -9.38 -1.08
C LYS A 397 -16.73 -8.67 0.26
N ILE A 398 -17.62 -7.69 0.40
CA ILE A 398 -17.91 -7.04 1.69
C ILE A 398 -18.31 -8.08 2.75
N ASN A 399 -17.89 -7.87 3.98
CA ASN A 399 -18.24 -8.73 5.11
C ASN A 399 -19.68 -8.42 5.57
N GLU A 400 -20.52 -9.45 5.74
CA GLU A 400 -21.90 -9.32 6.21
C GLU A 400 -21.99 -8.52 7.52
N SER A 401 -21.07 -8.74 8.46
CA SER A 401 -21.01 -7.97 9.73
C SER A 401 -20.70 -6.48 9.51
N ALA A 402 -19.86 -6.14 8.54
CA ALA A 402 -19.53 -4.75 8.21
C ALA A 402 -20.69 -4.07 7.46
N GLN A 403 -21.43 -4.82 6.64
CA GLN A 403 -22.66 -4.37 5.98
C GLN A 403 -23.78 -4.13 7.00
N ALA A 404 -23.95 -5.04 7.96
CA ALA A 404 -24.86 -4.91 9.10
C ALA A 404 -24.51 -3.69 9.99
N LEU A 405 -23.22 -3.42 10.21
CA LEU A 405 -22.77 -2.20 10.88
C LEU A 405 -23.14 -0.92 10.10
N LEU A 406 -23.07 -0.93 8.77
CA LEU A 406 -23.46 0.22 7.93
C LEU A 406 -24.98 0.44 7.95
N ALA A 407 -25.78 -0.63 7.97
CA ALA A 407 -27.22 -0.56 8.23
C ALA A 407 -27.51 0.01 9.63
N GLY A 408 -26.76 -0.45 10.65
CA GLY A 408 -26.80 0.06 12.03
C GLY A 408 -26.42 1.55 12.18
N LEU A 409 -25.80 2.15 11.17
CA LEU A 409 -25.51 3.58 11.09
C LEU A 409 -26.50 4.35 10.20
N GLY A 410 -27.42 3.67 9.52
CA GLY A 410 -28.43 4.25 8.61
C GLY A 410 -27.94 4.58 7.20
N VAL A 411 -26.68 4.26 6.84
CA VAL A 411 -26.09 4.55 5.51
C VAL A 411 -26.10 3.35 4.56
N TYR A 412 -26.84 2.29 4.90
CA TYR A 412 -27.10 1.17 4.00
C TYR A 412 -28.49 0.58 4.29
N GLN A 413 -29.21 0.21 3.23
CA GLN A 413 -30.43 -0.59 3.30
C GLN A 413 -30.43 -1.63 2.19
N GLU A 414 -30.96 -2.82 2.51
CA GLU A 414 -31.10 -3.93 1.57
C GLU A 414 -32.24 -3.65 0.56
N GLY A 415 -32.24 -4.31 -0.60
CA GLY A 415 -33.35 -4.23 -1.57
C GLY A 415 -33.31 -3.11 -2.62
N PHE A 416 -32.53 -2.02 -2.45
CA PHE A 416 -32.47 -0.91 -3.43
C PHE A 416 -31.47 -1.10 -4.60
N ALA A 417 -30.48 -1.99 -4.44
CA ALA A 417 -29.45 -2.24 -5.45
C ALA A 417 -29.99 -2.97 -6.70
N ARG A 418 -29.49 -2.64 -7.90
CA ARG A 418 -29.94 -3.15 -9.21
C ARG A 418 -28.73 -3.33 -10.16
N ASN A 419 -28.68 -4.40 -10.94
CA ASN A 419 -27.53 -4.71 -11.82
C ASN A 419 -27.30 -3.66 -12.92
N ALA A 420 -28.38 -3.13 -13.49
CA ALA A 420 -28.38 -2.21 -14.62
C ALA A 420 -29.52 -1.18 -14.47
N VAL A 421 -29.36 -0.02 -15.09
CA VAL A 421 -30.35 1.06 -15.22
C VAL A 421 -30.27 1.59 -16.64
N ASN A 422 -31.40 1.67 -17.36
CA ASN A 422 -31.44 2.17 -18.74
C ASN A 422 -30.45 1.43 -19.67
N ASP A 423 -30.47 0.08 -19.60
CA ASP A 423 -29.54 -0.87 -20.25
C ASP A 423 -28.03 -0.65 -19.98
N LYS A 424 -27.65 0.32 -19.13
CA LYS A 424 -26.28 0.51 -18.67
C LYS A 424 -26.05 -0.25 -17.37
N LYS A 425 -25.01 -1.09 -17.34
CA LYS A 425 -24.57 -1.78 -16.11
C LYS A 425 -24.21 -0.76 -15.02
N VAL A 426 -24.66 -1.02 -13.79
CA VAL A 426 -24.25 -0.26 -12.61
C VAL A 426 -22.84 -0.68 -12.20
N VAL A 427 -21.97 0.31 -11.98
CA VAL A 427 -20.56 0.12 -11.59
C VAL A 427 -20.41 0.25 -10.07
N SER A 428 -21.21 1.13 -9.44
CA SER A 428 -21.29 1.26 -7.99
C SER A 428 -22.66 1.74 -7.52
N HIS A 429 -23.07 1.22 -6.37
CA HIS A 429 -24.16 1.74 -5.55
C HIS A 429 -23.63 2.79 -4.58
N ILE A 430 -24.32 3.92 -4.46
CA ILE A 430 -23.93 5.05 -3.59
C ILE A 430 -25.08 5.34 -2.63
N TYR A 431 -24.75 5.52 -1.35
CA TYR A 431 -25.68 5.78 -0.27
C TYR A 431 -25.21 6.99 0.54
N GLU A 432 -26.09 7.94 0.83
CA GLU A 432 -25.76 9.18 1.55
C GLU A 432 -26.74 9.38 2.73
N TYR A 433 -26.20 9.53 3.93
CA TYR A 433 -27.00 9.71 5.14
C TYR A 433 -26.26 10.54 6.19
N SER A 434 -26.99 11.42 6.89
CA SER A 434 -26.45 12.13 8.05
C SER A 434 -26.89 11.41 9.32
N SER A 435 -25.95 10.70 9.94
CA SER A 435 -26.24 9.84 11.08
C SER A 435 -26.00 10.55 12.40
N MET A 436 -26.89 10.32 13.36
CA MET A 436 -26.69 10.59 14.78
C MET A 436 -26.46 9.30 15.58
N ILE A 437 -26.15 8.17 14.92
CA ILE A 437 -25.64 6.97 15.57
C ILE A 437 -24.10 7.01 15.63
N GLY A 438 -23.56 6.67 16.79
CA GLY A 438 -22.13 6.50 17.05
C GLY A 438 -21.79 5.16 17.69
N ILE A 439 -20.52 4.96 18.03
CA ILE A 439 -19.98 3.67 18.50
C ILE A 439 -19.42 3.85 19.92
N SER A 440 -20.00 3.13 20.89
CA SER A 440 -19.63 3.22 22.31
C SER A 440 -18.42 2.33 22.65
N SER A 441 -18.57 1.01 22.56
CA SER A 441 -17.48 0.03 22.65
C SER A 441 -17.23 -0.67 21.31
N VAL A 442 -15.98 -1.10 21.14
CA VAL A 442 -15.56 -2.08 20.14
C VAL A 442 -14.85 -3.13 20.97
N GLU A 443 -15.54 -4.24 21.20
CA GLU A 443 -15.05 -5.40 21.94
C GLU A 443 -14.37 -6.37 20.96
N LYS A 444 -13.81 -7.49 21.44
CA LYS A 444 -12.98 -8.36 20.58
C LYS A 444 -13.77 -8.95 19.39
N ASN A 445 -15.06 -9.22 19.61
CA ASN A 445 -15.95 -9.89 18.68
C ASN A 445 -17.29 -9.14 18.50
N SER A 446 -17.43 -7.88 18.94
CA SER A 446 -18.71 -7.18 18.85
C SER A 446 -18.60 -5.66 18.93
N VAL A 447 -19.58 -4.96 18.36
CA VAL A 447 -19.65 -3.49 18.29
C VAL A 447 -20.94 -3.00 18.94
N LYS A 448 -20.84 -2.09 19.92
CA LYS A 448 -22.02 -1.54 20.62
C LYS A 448 -22.32 -0.12 20.14
N LEU A 449 -23.40 0.01 19.39
CA LEU A 449 -23.93 1.30 18.92
C LEU A 449 -24.49 2.14 20.08
N THR A 450 -24.58 3.45 19.87
CA THR A 450 -25.11 4.43 20.84
C THR A 450 -25.54 5.71 20.11
N THR A 451 -26.31 6.60 20.74
CA THR A 451 -26.58 7.92 20.15
C THR A 451 -25.34 8.81 20.22
N GLY A 452 -24.97 9.39 19.09
CA GLY A 452 -23.84 10.30 18.93
C GLY A 452 -23.96 11.57 19.77
N ALA A 453 -22.82 12.21 20.01
CA ALA A 453 -22.75 13.53 20.64
C ALA A 453 -22.71 14.68 19.61
N VAL A 454 -22.43 14.35 18.35
CA VAL A 454 -22.31 15.23 17.18
C VAL A 454 -22.71 14.37 15.97
N PRO A 455 -23.43 14.90 14.95
CA PRO A 455 -23.74 14.14 13.74
C PRO A 455 -22.51 13.79 12.90
N VAL A 456 -22.70 12.91 11.92
CA VAL A 456 -21.71 12.58 10.89
C VAL A 456 -22.36 12.48 9.51
N GLN A 457 -21.80 13.15 8.50
CA GLN A 457 -22.17 12.94 7.10
C GLN A 457 -21.47 11.68 6.59
N LEU A 458 -22.23 10.62 6.34
CA LEU A 458 -21.75 9.36 5.79
C LEU A 458 -22.04 9.27 4.29
N LEU A 459 -21.03 8.89 3.52
CA LEU A 459 -21.11 8.61 2.08
C LEU A 459 -20.58 7.18 1.86
N PHE A 460 -21.45 6.21 1.65
CA PHE A 460 -21.07 4.82 1.41
C PHE A 460 -21.14 4.49 -0.08
N CYS A 461 -20.06 3.92 -0.61
CA CYS A 461 -19.88 3.55 -2.01
C CYS A 461 -19.59 2.05 -2.09
N LEU A 462 -20.57 1.26 -2.51
CA LEU A 462 -20.47 -0.18 -2.70
C LEU A 462 -20.29 -0.49 -4.18
N LYS A 463 -19.07 -0.84 -4.58
CA LYS A 463 -18.76 -1.17 -5.97
C LYS A 463 -19.28 -2.57 -6.32
N GLU A 464 -19.78 -2.77 -7.53
CA GLU A 464 -20.24 -4.10 -7.95
C GLU A 464 -19.06 -5.08 -8.10
N GLU A 465 -17.99 -4.62 -8.75
CA GLU A 465 -16.80 -5.41 -9.03
C GLU A 465 -15.67 -5.08 -8.03
N ASN A 466 -14.99 -6.11 -7.54
CA ASN A 466 -13.68 -5.94 -6.89
C ASN A 466 -12.68 -5.46 -7.95
N LYS A 467 -12.17 -4.25 -7.77
CA LYS A 467 -11.14 -3.60 -8.61
C LYS A 467 -9.95 -3.10 -7.80
N LYS A 468 -9.75 -3.66 -6.59
CA LYS A 468 -8.68 -3.32 -5.64
C LYS A 468 -8.80 -1.90 -5.08
N LYS A 469 -7.95 -1.63 -4.09
CA LYS A 469 -7.84 -0.35 -3.36
C LYS A 469 -7.66 0.87 -4.26
N ILE A 470 -6.85 0.75 -5.32
CA ILE A 470 -6.56 1.85 -6.27
C ILE A 470 -7.85 2.39 -6.90
N ASN A 471 -8.73 1.50 -7.38
CA ASN A 471 -10.02 1.87 -7.93
C ASN A 471 -10.96 2.48 -6.86
N SER A 472 -10.89 2.01 -5.60
CA SER A 472 -11.62 2.64 -4.50
C SER A 472 -11.12 4.07 -4.21
N HIS A 473 -9.83 4.34 -4.38
CA HIS A 473 -9.29 5.70 -4.35
C HIS A 473 -9.71 6.54 -5.59
N ARG A 474 -9.96 5.93 -6.76
CA ARG A 474 -10.54 6.63 -7.93
C ARG A 474 -11.96 7.13 -7.65
N TRP A 475 -12.84 6.29 -7.09
CA TRP A 475 -14.17 6.74 -6.63
C TRP A 475 -14.07 7.89 -5.62
N ALA A 476 -13.17 7.77 -4.63
CA ALA A 476 -12.98 8.83 -3.66
C ALA A 476 -12.44 10.15 -4.27
N LEU A 477 -11.45 10.10 -5.17
CA LEU A 477 -10.69 11.29 -5.60
C LEU A 477 -11.13 11.87 -6.95
N GLU A 478 -11.58 11.04 -7.89
CA GLU A 478 -12.02 11.48 -9.24
C GLU A 478 -13.53 11.70 -9.33
N ALA A 479 -14.33 10.88 -8.64
CA ALA A 479 -15.79 11.09 -8.57
C ALA A 479 -16.16 12.05 -7.42
N PHE A 480 -16.01 11.61 -6.17
CA PHE A 480 -16.53 12.35 -5.02
C PHE A 480 -15.69 13.58 -4.68
N GLY A 481 -14.36 13.48 -4.79
CA GLY A 481 -13.45 14.61 -4.64
C GLY A 481 -13.73 15.73 -5.65
N ASN A 482 -14.06 15.40 -6.90
CA ASN A 482 -14.37 16.37 -7.94
C ASN A 482 -15.72 17.07 -7.66
N VAL A 483 -16.75 16.29 -7.32
CA VAL A 483 -18.06 16.84 -6.95
C VAL A 483 -18.00 17.68 -5.67
N LEU A 484 -17.32 17.25 -4.61
CA LEU A 484 -17.27 17.98 -3.33
C LEU A 484 -16.23 19.12 -3.31
N ASN A 485 -15.17 19.02 -4.10
CA ASN A 485 -13.97 19.87 -4.07
C ASN A 485 -13.46 20.14 -2.63
N PRO A 486 -13.07 19.09 -1.87
CA PRO A 486 -12.69 19.24 -0.47
C PRO A 486 -11.31 19.90 -0.33
N ASN A 487 -11.08 20.72 0.70
CA ASN A 487 -9.75 21.33 0.94
C ASN A 487 -8.68 20.25 1.23
N VAL A 488 -9.01 19.29 2.09
CA VAL A 488 -8.13 18.18 2.50
C VAL A 488 -8.85 16.84 2.32
N VAL A 489 -8.14 15.84 1.80
CA VAL A 489 -8.58 14.44 1.79
C VAL A 489 -7.70 13.64 2.74
N VAL A 490 -8.30 12.85 3.63
CA VAL A 490 -7.60 11.93 4.53
C VAL A 490 -7.84 10.50 4.04
N LEU A 491 -6.77 9.73 3.84
CA LEU A 491 -6.84 8.30 3.53
C LEU A 491 -6.63 7.49 4.81
N LEU A 492 -7.51 6.50 5.03
CA LEU A 492 -7.56 5.64 6.22
C LEU A 492 -7.91 4.21 5.80
N ASP A 493 -7.17 3.21 6.30
CA ASP A 493 -7.48 1.80 6.03
C ASP A 493 -8.40 1.25 7.12
N ALA A 494 -9.39 0.43 6.74
CA ALA A 494 -10.24 -0.26 7.71
C ALA A 494 -9.39 -1.07 8.73
N GLY A 495 -9.78 -1.01 10.00
CA GLY A 495 -9.00 -1.52 11.14
C GLY A 495 -8.03 -0.51 11.75
N THR A 496 -7.70 0.60 11.07
CA THR A 496 -6.79 1.64 11.58
C THR A 496 -7.56 2.69 12.38
N GLN A 497 -7.17 2.88 13.64
CA GLN A 497 -7.85 3.79 14.57
C GLN A 497 -7.08 5.12 14.73
N PRO A 498 -7.56 6.25 14.18
CA PRO A 498 -6.98 7.55 14.49
C PRO A 498 -7.27 7.96 15.94
N ALA A 499 -6.27 8.51 16.62
CA ALA A 499 -6.46 9.05 17.98
C ALA A 499 -7.31 10.33 17.95
N LYS A 500 -7.98 10.63 19.09
CA LYS A 500 -9.13 11.55 19.23
C LYS A 500 -9.03 12.97 18.66
N ASP A 501 -7.83 13.47 18.42
CA ASP A 501 -7.53 14.83 17.91
C ASP A 501 -6.60 14.81 16.69
N SER A 502 -6.27 13.63 16.17
CA SER A 502 -5.26 13.46 15.12
C SER A 502 -5.69 13.93 13.73
N LEU A 503 -6.98 13.90 13.39
CA LEU A 503 -7.48 14.49 12.13
C LEU A 503 -7.35 16.02 12.15
N TYR A 504 -7.63 16.66 13.30
CA TYR A 504 -7.38 18.09 13.49
C TYR A 504 -5.89 18.43 13.33
N HIS A 505 -5.00 17.62 13.92
CA HIS A 505 -3.55 17.84 13.76
C HIS A 505 -3.02 17.57 12.34
N LEU A 506 -3.64 16.68 11.56
CA LEU A 506 -3.31 16.52 10.13
C LEU A 506 -3.78 17.74 9.33
N TRP A 507 -5.06 18.13 9.46
CA TRP A 507 -5.61 19.33 8.80
C TRP A 507 -4.78 20.59 9.13
N LYS A 508 -4.35 20.74 10.39
CA LYS A 508 -3.62 21.93 10.83
C LYS A 508 -2.27 22.13 10.14
N GLU A 509 -1.63 21.09 9.61
CA GLU A 509 -0.39 21.28 8.83
C GLU A 509 -0.64 21.93 7.45
N PHE A 510 -1.87 21.87 6.92
CA PHE A 510 -2.30 22.57 5.70
C PHE A 510 -2.76 24.02 5.96
N ASP A 511 -3.33 24.27 7.14
CA ASP A 511 -3.73 25.58 7.68
C ASP A 511 -2.50 26.47 7.96
N LYS A 512 -1.48 25.90 8.64
CA LYS A 512 -0.20 26.57 8.90
C LYS A 512 0.61 26.95 7.66
N ASP A 513 0.53 26.15 6.60
CA ASP A 513 1.46 26.22 5.48
C ASP A 513 0.77 25.85 4.15
N PRO A 514 0.46 26.85 3.31
CA PRO A 514 -0.10 26.66 1.98
C PRO A 514 0.71 25.75 1.07
N GLN A 515 2.04 25.60 1.27
CA GLN A 515 2.90 24.73 0.45
C GLN A 515 2.81 23.24 0.82
N VAL A 516 2.12 22.86 1.89
CA VAL A 516 1.93 21.44 2.22
C VAL A 516 0.96 20.80 1.23
N ALA A 517 1.44 19.78 0.52
CA ALA A 517 0.65 18.94 -0.37
C ALA A 517 0.18 17.65 0.31
N GLY A 518 0.96 17.14 1.28
CA GLY A 518 0.60 15.93 2.01
C GLY A 518 1.30 15.84 3.37
N THR A 519 0.67 15.11 4.30
CA THR A 519 1.17 14.90 5.66
C THR A 519 0.73 13.55 6.21
N CYS A 520 1.50 12.95 7.11
CA CYS A 520 1.11 11.71 7.81
C CYS A 520 1.44 11.76 9.30
N GLY A 521 0.71 10.98 10.10
CA GLY A 521 0.92 10.86 11.53
C GLY A 521 1.88 9.74 11.94
N GLU A 522 2.09 9.60 13.24
CA GLU A 522 2.70 8.41 13.84
C GLU A 522 1.77 7.20 13.67
N MET A 523 2.14 6.28 12.78
CA MET A 523 1.53 4.94 12.79
C MET A 523 2.11 4.12 13.94
N LYS A 524 1.25 3.49 14.73
CA LYS A 524 1.61 2.64 15.87
C LYS A 524 1.07 1.22 15.65
N ALA A 525 1.84 0.22 16.04
CA ALA A 525 1.30 -1.13 16.19
C ALA A 525 0.34 -1.18 17.39
N MET A 526 -0.81 -1.84 17.24
CA MET A 526 -1.74 -2.13 18.34
C MET A 526 -1.15 -3.19 19.26
N LEU A 527 -0.77 -2.80 20.48
CA LEU A 527 -0.03 -3.68 21.41
C LEU A 527 -0.95 -4.52 22.33
N GLY A 528 -2.27 -4.39 22.17
CA GLY A 528 -3.28 -5.03 23.01
C GLY A 528 -3.36 -4.45 24.43
N GLN A 529 -4.35 -4.92 25.19
CA GLN A 529 -4.53 -4.51 26.58
C GLN A 529 -3.30 -4.87 27.42
N ASN A 530 -2.84 -3.92 28.24
CA ASN A 530 -1.64 -4.03 29.07
C ASN A 530 -0.37 -4.47 28.29
N TYR A 531 -0.26 -4.05 27.03
CA TYR A 531 0.86 -4.35 26.12
C TYR A 531 1.11 -5.84 25.85
N ARG A 532 0.12 -6.71 26.10
CA ARG A 532 0.27 -8.18 26.03
C ARG A 532 0.82 -8.71 24.69
N LYS A 533 0.56 -8.06 23.55
CA LYS A 533 1.11 -8.53 22.26
C LYS A 533 2.64 -8.41 22.16
N LEU A 534 3.30 -7.59 22.99
CA LEU A 534 4.78 -7.49 23.03
C LEU A 534 5.48 -8.77 23.51
N LEU A 535 4.74 -9.74 24.07
CA LEU A 535 5.25 -11.08 24.36
C LEU A 535 5.59 -11.87 23.08
N ASN A 536 4.97 -11.54 21.94
CA ASN A 536 5.34 -12.07 20.63
C ASN A 536 6.55 -11.28 20.07
N PRO A 537 7.72 -11.92 19.83
CA PRO A 537 8.90 -11.23 19.33
C PRO A 537 8.71 -10.55 17.96
N LEU A 538 7.84 -11.11 17.10
CA LEU A 538 7.53 -10.51 15.79
C LEU A 538 6.79 -9.18 15.95
N VAL A 539 5.80 -9.12 16.86
CA VAL A 539 5.06 -7.88 17.15
C VAL A 539 5.98 -6.85 17.83
N ALA A 540 6.85 -7.29 18.75
CA ALA A 540 7.82 -6.43 19.38
C ALA A 540 8.80 -5.81 18.36
N ALA A 541 9.41 -6.61 17.48
CA ALA A 541 10.32 -6.10 16.46
C ALA A 541 9.65 -5.13 15.48
N GLN A 542 8.41 -5.41 15.05
CA GLN A 542 7.62 -4.51 14.22
C GLN A 542 7.30 -3.19 14.94
N ASN A 543 6.91 -3.24 16.22
CA ASN A 543 6.70 -2.03 17.02
C ASN A 543 7.99 -1.19 17.13
N PHE A 544 9.16 -1.82 17.29
CA PHE A 544 10.45 -1.11 17.31
C PHE A 544 10.73 -0.39 15.98
N GLU A 545 10.58 -1.07 14.85
CA GLU A 545 10.79 -0.51 13.51
C GLU A 545 9.84 0.65 13.21
N TYR A 546 8.54 0.48 13.49
CA TYR A 546 7.54 1.56 13.37
C TYR A 546 7.93 2.78 14.22
N LYS A 547 8.45 2.57 15.44
CA LYS A 547 8.89 3.67 16.31
C LYS A 547 10.13 4.36 15.76
N MET A 548 11.15 3.61 15.34
CA MET A 548 12.35 4.16 14.70
C MET A 548 12.02 4.99 13.47
N SER A 549 11.17 4.49 12.57
CA SER A 549 10.84 5.22 11.35
C SER A 549 10.07 6.53 11.60
N ASN A 550 9.21 6.56 12.61
CA ASN A 550 8.52 7.79 13.05
C ASN A 550 9.36 8.71 13.96
N ILE A 551 10.58 8.32 14.36
CA ILE A 551 11.49 9.10 15.23
C ILE A 551 12.73 9.60 14.47
N LEU A 552 13.22 8.83 13.50
CA LEU A 552 14.46 9.10 12.76
C LEU A 552 14.21 9.37 11.28
N ASP A 553 13.54 8.44 10.58
CA ASP A 553 13.41 8.54 9.12
C ASP A 553 12.47 9.67 8.71
N LYS A 554 11.18 9.62 9.10
CA LYS A 554 10.19 10.62 8.71
C LYS A 554 10.51 12.05 9.19
N PRO A 555 11.04 12.31 10.40
CA PRO A 555 11.44 13.65 10.80
C PRO A 555 12.62 14.21 9.99
N MET A 556 13.62 13.39 9.68
CA MET A 556 14.70 13.76 8.76
C MET A 556 14.14 14.10 7.38
N GLU A 557 13.34 13.21 6.79
CA GLU A 557 12.77 13.42 5.46
C GLU A 557 11.86 14.68 5.41
N SER A 558 11.03 14.87 6.43
CA SER A 558 10.19 16.06 6.61
C SER A 558 10.97 17.37 6.74
N SER A 559 12.27 17.32 7.07
CA SER A 559 13.12 18.52 7.14
C SER A 559 13.52 19.02 5.76
N PHE A 560 13.81 18.09 4.85
CA PHE A 560 14.08 18.38 3.44
C PHE A 560 12.79 18.75 2.68
N GLY A 561 11.65 18.21 3.11
CA GLY A 561 10.32 18.52 2.56
C GLY A 561 9.81 17.52 1.52
N PHE A 562 10.49 16.39 1.37
CA PHE A 562 10.01 15.21 0.64
C PHE A 562 10.06 14.03 1.60
N ILE A 563 8.98 13.27 1.71
CA ILE A 563 8.91 12.05 2.52
C ILE A 563 8.72 10.89 1.56
N SER A 564 9.56 9.86 1.67
CA SER A 564 9.61 8.74 0.71
C SER A 564 8.36 7.86 0.75
N VAL A 565 7.56 7.94 1.84
CA VAL A 565 6.23 7.34 1.96
C VAL A 565 5.36 8.09 2.98
N LEU A 566 4.22 8.60 2.53
CA LEU A 566 3.08 8.93 3.38
C LEU A 566 2.13 7.71 3.33
N PRO A 567 2.00 6.90 4.41
CA PRO A 567 1.25 5.65 4.31
C PRO A 567 -0.23 5.89 4.03
N GLY A 568 -0.78 5.26 2.99
CA GLY A 568 -2.20 5.36 2.62
C GLY A 568 -3.16 4.97 3.76
N ALA A 569 -2.70 4.12 4.68
CA ALA A 569 -3.45 3.73 5.88
C ALA A 569 -3.64 4.84 6.93
N PHE A 570 -2.81 5.90 6.93
CA PHE A 570 -3.06 7.11 7.72
C PHE A 570 -2.25 8.31 7.20
N SER A 571 -2.74 8.93 6.13
CA SER A 571 -2.17 10.13 5.52
C SER A 571 -3.25 11.11 5.08
N ALA A 572 -2.88 12.37 4.90
CA ALA A 572 -3.76 13.41 4.40
C ALA A 572 -3.08 14.19 3.27
N TYR A 573 -3.87 14.71 2.34
CA TYR A 573 -3.43 15.38 1.13
C TYR A 573 -4.29 16.61 0.84
N ARG A 574 -3.68 17.68 0.31
CA ARG A 574 -4.42 18.85 -0.20
C ARG A 574 -4.98 18.49 -1.57
N TYR A 575 -6.29 18.60 -1.77
CA TYR A 575 -6.92 18.07 -2.99
C TYR A 575 -6.38 18.72 -4.28
N SER A 576 -6.22 20.06 -4.29
CA SER A 576 -5.61 20.80 -5.40
C SER A 576 -4.13 20.47 -5.67
N ALA A 577 -3.41 19.88 -4.70
CA ALA A 577 -2.08 19.35 -4.92
C ALA A 577 -2.11 18.00 -5.66
N LEU A 578 -3.10 17.15 -5.41
CA LEU A 578 -3.30 15.87 -6.11
C LEU A 578 -3.65 16.05 -7.59
N LEU A 579 -4.57 16.98 -7.91
CA LEU A 579 -5.13 17.16 -9.26
C LEU A 579 -4.08 17.23 -10.38
N ASN A 580 -4.37 16.64 -11.54
CA ASN A 580 -3.48 16.63 -12.70
C ASN A 580 -3.34 18.02 -13.34
N GLN A 581 -2.36 18.19 -14.23
CA GLN A 581 -2.24 19.36 -15.09
C GLN A 581 -3.21 19.25 -16.28
N ALA A 582 -3.46 20.37 -16.98
CA ALA A 582 -4.43 20.44 -18.08
C ALA A 582 -4.09 19.56 -19.31
N ASN A 583 -2.88 19.00 -19.37
CA ASN A 583 -2.46 18.01 -20.37
C ASN A 583 -2.71 16.54 -19.93
N GLY A 584 -3.34 16.33 -18.77
CA GLY A 584 -3.61 15.01 -18.20
C GLY A 584 -2.47 14.40 -17.36
N ASP A 585 -1.25 14.95 -17.39
CA ASP A 585 -0.12 14.44 -16.59
C ASP A 585 -0.13 15.03 -15.17
N GLY A 586 0.26 14.23 -14.17
CA GLY A 586 0.29 14.67 -12.78
C GLY A 586 0.08 13.58 -11.73
N PRO A 587 -0.07 13.98 -10.45
CA PRO A 587 -0.01 13.05 -9.33
C PRO A 587 -1.13 11.99 -9.32
N LEU A 588 -2.39 12.34 -9.63
CA LEU A 588 -3.47 11.35 -9.73
C LEU A 588 -3.30 10.43 -10.94
N ALA A 589 -2.93 10.98 -12.11
CA ALA A 589 -2.68 10.18 -13.31
C ALA A 589 -1.56 9.15 -13.07
N LYS A 590 -0.51 9.52 -12.34
CA LYS A 590 0.53 8.57 -11.93
C LYS A 590 0.11 7.65 -10.80
N TYR A 591 -0.71 8.06 -9.84
CA TYR A 591 -1.22 7.17 -8.80
C TYR A 591 -2.14 6.08 -9.37
N PHE A 592 -2.96 6.43 -10.37
CA PHE A 592 -3.93 5.52 -11.00
C PHE A 592 -3.41 4.77 -12.23
N GLU A 593 -2.23 5.13 -12.78
CA GLU A 593 -1.55 4.31 -13.81
C GLU A 593 -1.34 2.86 -13.33
N GLY A 594 -1.30 2.61 -12.02
CA GLY A 594 -1.26 1.27 -11.43
C GLY A 594 -2.50 0.39 -11.63
N GLU A 595 -3.66 0.94 -12.02
CA GLU A 595 -4.90 0.18 -12.29
C GLU A 595 -4.75 -0.66 -13.57
N THR A 596 -4.35 -0.04 -14.68
CA THR A 596 -4.33 -0.67 -16.02
C THR A 596 -3.14 -1.59 -16.28
N LEU A 597 -2.16 -1.65 -15.37
CA LEU A 597 -0.97 -2.51 -15.48
C LEU A 597 -1.28 -4.02 -15.48
N HIS A 598 -2.50 -4.39 -15.08
CA HIS A 598 -2.98 -5.76 -15.10
C HIS A 598 -3.59 -6.17 -16.45
N ASP A 599 -4.09 -5.22 -17.22
CA ASP A 599 -4.85 -5.46 -18.47
C ASP A 599 -3.95 -5.29 -19.70
N GLU A 600 -2.97 -4.39 -19.64
CA GLU A 600 -1.93 -4.23 -20.66
C GLU A 600 -0.67 -5.06 -20.36
N HIS A 601 0.16 -5.32 -21.38
CA HIS A 601 1.47 -6.00 -21.27
C HIS A 601 2.55 -5.16 -20.56
N SER A 602 2.25 -4.68 -19.35
CA SER A 602 3.14 -3.81 -18.60
C SER A 602 4.41 -4.54 -18.13
N GLY A 603 5.55 -3.84 -18.16
CA GLY A 603 6.80 -4.41 -17.67
C GLY A 603 6.74 -4.67 -16.16
N ILE A 604 7.18 -5.86 -15.73
CA ILE A 604 7.29 -6.29 -14.32
C ILE A 604 7.92 -5.25 -13.37
N PHE A 605 8.79 -4.38 -13.89
CA PHE A 605 9.31 -3.20 -13.17
C PHE A 605 8.17 -2.27 -12.71
N LYS A 606 7.32 -1.79 -13.63
CA LYS A 606 6.13 -0.99 -13.28
C LYS A 606 5.22 -1.78 -12.34
N ALA A 607 4.96 -3.04 -12.68
CA ALA A 607 4.03 -3.87 -11.92
C ALA A 607 4.47 -4.08 -10.45
N ASN A 608 5.78 -4.16 -10.17
CA ASN A 608 6.30 -4.15 -8.78
C ASN A 608 6.36 -2.74 -8.17
N MET A 609 6.61 -1.69 -8.97
CA MET A 609 6.62 -0.28 -8.52
C MET A 609 5.28 0.12 -7.90
N TYR A 610 4.17 -0.32 -8.50
CA TYR A 610 2.80 -0.12 -8.01
C TYR A 610 2.36 -1.14 -6.93
N LEU A 611 3.31 -1.82 -6.28
CA LEU A 611 3.11 -2.41 -4.94
C LEU A 611 3.40 -1.39 -3.80
N ALA A 612 3.80 -0.17 -4.16
CA ALA A 612 4.01 0.95 -3.24
C ALA A 612 3.62 2.28 -3.91
N GLU A 613 2.40 2.33 -4.43
CA GLU A 613 1.74 3.47 -5.09
C GLU A 613 1.91 4.80 -4.34
N ASP A 614 1.83 4.76 -3.00
CA ASP A 614 1.98 5.93 -2.13
C ASP A 614 3.35 6.60 -2.28
N ARG A 615 4.41 5.84 -2.56
CA ARG A 615 5.77 6.36 -2.78
C ARG A 615 5.87 7.13 -4.08
N ILE A 616 5.19 6.65 -5.13
CA ILE A 616 5.11 7.29 -6.44
C ILE A 616 4.35 8.62 -6.29
N LEU A 617 3.19 8.59 -5.60
CA LEU A 617 2.41 9.80 -5.31
C LEU A 617 3.23 10.83 -4.52
N CYS A 618 3.96 10.41 -3.49
CA CYS A 618 4.83 11.30 -2.72
C CYS A 618 5.90 11.98 -3.59
N PHE A 619 6.50 11.23 -4.52
CA PHE A 619 7.49 11.77 -5.45
C PHE A 619 6.85 12.75 -6.46
N GLU A 620 5.77 12.36 -7.13
CA GLU A 620 5.11 13.18 -8.16
C GLU A 620 4.47 14.45 -7.59
N LEU A 621 4.06 14.47 -6.31
CA LEU A 621 3.61 15.69 -5.63
C LEU A 621 4.74 16.73 -5.51
N VAL A 622 5.93 16.34 -5.04
CA VAL A 622 7.07 17.27 -4.88
C VAL A 622 7.73 17.59 -6.23
N ALA A 623 7.71 16.64 -7.16
CA ALA A 623 8.20 16.80 -8.54
C ALA A 623 7.23 17.55 -9.46
N LYS A 624 6.00 17.87 -9.02
CA LYS A 624 4.95 18.52 -9.81
C LYS A 624 5.46 19.82 -10.44
N ARG A 625 5.51 19.83 -11.77
CA ARG A 625 6.07 20.94 -12.57
C ARG A 625 5.38 22.26 -12.24
N ASN A 626 6.15 23.34 -12.17
CA ASN A 626 5.71 24.69 -11.81
C ASN A 626 5.10 24.85 -10.39
N CYS A 627 5.09 23.82 -9.54
CA CYS A 627 4.66 23.90 -8.15
C CYS A 627 5.84 23.81 -7.16
N SER A 628 5.64 24.23 -5.91
CA SER A 628 6.62 24.12 -4.82
C SER A 628 6.04 23.38 -3.61
N TRP A 629 5.47 22.20 -3.88
CA TRP A 629 4.78 21.37 -2.89
C TRP A 629 5.76 20.60 -1.99
N VAL A 630 5.53 20.66 -0.68
CA VAL A 630 6.28 19.90 0.32
C VAL A 630 5.40 18.88 1.05
N LEU A 631 6.04 17.83 1.56
CA LEU A 631 5.45 16.81 2.41
C LEU A 631 5.96 16.98 3.85
N LYS A 632 5.07 16.82 4.84
CA LYS A 632 5.40 16.96 6.27
C LYS A 632 5.07 15.74 7.10
N TYR A 633 5.78 15.58 8.22
CA TYR A 633 5.47 14.59 9.24
C TYR A 633 4.78 15.26 10.43
N CYS A 634 3.54 14.87 10.74
CA CYS A 634 2.80 15.43 11.87
C CYS A 634 2.96 14.56 13.13
N ARG A 635 4.02 14.80 13.91
CA ARG A 635 4.27 14.12 15.21
C ARG A 635 3.11 14.25 16.23
N SER A 636 2.20 15.22 16.05
CA SER A 636 1.00 15.38 16.91
C SER A 636 -0.11 14.38 16.56
N ALA A 637 -0.23 13.99 15.29
CA ALA A 637 -1.22 13.03 14.85
C ALA A 637 -0.70 11.60 15.06
N SER A 638 -1.57 10.67 15.45
CA SER A 638 -1.24 9.25 15.49
C SER A 638 -2.46 8.37 15.20
N ALA A 639 -2.20 7.19 14.63
CA ALA A 639 -3.19 6.13 14.48
C ALA A 639 -2.60 4.79 14.93
N GLU A 640 -3.46 3.87 15.34
CA GLU A 640 -3.09 2.53 15.81
C GLU A 640 -3.67 1.49 14.85
N THR A 641 -2.83 0.56 14.39
CA THR A 641 -3.21 -0.49 13.43
C THR A 641 -2.69 -1.85 13.89
N ASP A 642 -3.39 -2.93 13.53
CA ASP A 642 -2.92 -4.29 13.80
C ASP A 642 -1.70 -4.62 12.91
N VAL A 643 -0.83 -5.51 13.38
CA VAL A 643 0.37 -5.98 12.67
C VAL A 643 0.39 -7.51 12.65
N PRO A 644 1.00 -8.16 11.62
CA PRO A 644 1.10 -9.61 11.57
C PRO A 644 1.72 -10.21 12.83
N GLU A 645 0.95 -11.07 13.50
CA GLU A 645 1.40 -11.85 14.66
C GLU A 645 2.04 -13.18 14.23
N GLU A 646 1.72 -13.66 13.02
CA GLU A 646 2.17 -14.92 12.44
C GLU A 646 3.30 -14.76 11.41
N VAL A 647 4.24 -15.72 11.39
CA VAL A 647 5.41 -15.72 10.50
C VAL A 647 5.01 -15.64 9.02
N HIS A 648 3.99 -16.40 8.63
CA HIS A 648 3.63 -16.55 7.22
C HIS A 648 2.98 -15.28 6.63
N ASP A 649 2.17 -14.56 7.41
CA ASP A 649 1.55 -13.29 7.01
C ASP A 649 2.57 -12.15 7.11
N PHE A 650 3.48 -12.20 8.09
CA PHE A 650 4.62 -11.28 8.18
C PHE A 650 5.51 -11.36 6.93
N VAL A 651 5.95 -12.56 6.53
CA VAL A 651 6.75 -12.77 5.31
C VAL A 651 5.98 -12.32 4.05
N SER A 652 4.68 -12.59 3.97
CA SER A 652 3.82 -12.20 2.83
C SER A 652 3.55 -10.68 2.74
N GLN A 653 3.47 -9.98 3.88
CA GLN A 653 3.45 -8.52 3.94
C GLN A 653 4.79 -7.94 3.49
N ARG A 654 5.90 -8.51 4.00
CA ARG A 654 7.25 -8.00 3.76
C ARG A 654 7.71 -8.14 2.32
N ARG A 655 7.30 -9.21 1.61
CA ARG A 655 7.47 -9.31 0.13
C ARG A 655 6.99 -8.04 -0.59
N ARG A 656 5.75 -7.62 -0.32
CA ARG A 656 5.13 -6.48 -0.98
C ARG A 656 5.87 -5.18 -0.66
N TRP A 657 6.18 -4.95 0.61
CA TRP A 657 6.86 -3.73 1.04
C TRP A 657 8.30 -3.62 0.55
N LEU A 658 9.07 -4.71 0.57
CA LEU A 658 10.46 -4.72 0.09
C LEU A 658 10.51 -4.50 -1.43
N ASN A 659 9.73 -5.26 -2.20
CA ASN A 659 9.69 -5.10 -3.66
C ASN A 659 9.16 -3.71 -4.04
N GLY A 660 7.99 -3.31 -3.54
CA GLY A 660 7.42 -1.98 -3.84
C GLY A 660 8.36 -0.82 -3.49
N SER A 661 9.02 -0.88 -2.32
CA SER A 661 9.99 0.14 -1.93
C SER A 661 11.22 0.18 -2.83
N LEU A 662 11.73 -0.98 -3.27
CA LEU A 662 12.87 -1.08 -4.18
C LEU A 662 12.58 -0.41 -5.53
N PHE A 663 11.49 -0.81 -6.20
CA PHE A 663 11.16 -0.29 -7.53
C PHE A 663 10.75 1.19 -7.50
N ALA A 664 10.01 1.62 -6.47
CA ALA A 664 9.68 3.03 -6.30
C ALA A 664 10.91 3.91 -5.96
N ALA A 665 11.88 3.40 -5.19
CA ALA A 665 13.13 4.11 -4.94
C ALA A 665 13.98 4.26 -6.21
N ILE A 666 14.11 3.21 -7.02
CA ILE A 666 14.78 3.28 -8.33
C ILE A 666 14.05 4.29 -9.24
N TYR A 667 12.72 4.26 -9.28
CA TYR A 667 11.93 5.22 -10.06
C TYR A 667 12.20 6.67 -9.66
N ALA A 668 12.16 6.98 -8.36
CA ALA A 668 12.39 8.33 -7.85
C ALA A 668 13.83 8.81 -8.14
N VAL A 669 14.83 7.94 -7.98
CA VAL A 669 16.24 8.28 -8.29
C VAL A 669 16.42 8.54 -9.79
N VAL A 670 15.87 7.70 -10.67
CA VAL A 670 15.95 7.88 -12.13
C VAL A 670 15.25 9.16 -12.57
N HIS A 671 14.06 9.46 -12.03
CA HIS A 671 13.27 10.63 -12.40
C HIS A 671 13.63 11.90 -11.62
N PHE A 672 14.66 11.89 -10.76
CA PHE A 672 15.07 13.04 -9.93
C PHE A 672 15.16 14.36 -10.72
N HIS A 673 15.56 14.29 -12.00
CA HIS A 673 15.61 15.44 -12.91
C HIS A 673 14.28 16.23 -13.00
N LYS A 674 13.11 15.61 -12.78
CA LYS A 674 11.80 16.29 -12.72
C LYS A 674 11.79 17.43 -11.70
N LEU A 675 12.46 17.26 -10.55
CA LEU A 675 12.52 18.27 -9.48
C LEU A 675 13.15 19.59 -9.94
N MET A 676 13.98 19.59 -11.00
CA MET A 676 14.51 20.83 -11.58
C MET A 676 13.40 21.69 -12.21
N GLY A 677 12.34 21.07 -12.74
CA GLY A 677 11.14 21.72 -13.29
C GLY A 677 10.08 22.14 -12.25
N SER A 678 10.30 21.89 -10.96
CA SER A 678 9.47 22.42 -9.87
C SER A 678 9.79 23.90 -9.61
N SER A 679 8.86 24.64 -8.98
CA SER A 679 9.05 26.04 -8.55
C SER A 679 9.75 26.18 -7.18
N HIS A 680 10.35 25.10 -6.67
CA HIS A 680 11.13 25.15 -5.43
C HIS A 680 12.32 26.13 -5.52
N SER A 681 12.60 26.84 -4.43
CA SER A 681 13.76 27.73 -4.31
C SER A 681 15.07 26.97 -4.48
N VAL A 682 16.14 27.66 -4.90
CA VAL A 682 17.46 27.05 -5.15
C VAL A 682 17.97 26.30 -3.91
N GLY A 683 17.84 26.89 -2.72
CA GLY A 683 18.19 26.23 -1.46
C GLY A 683 17.38 24.97 -1.17
N ARG A 684 16.07 24.96 -1.49
CA ARG A 684 15.23 23.76 -1.34
C ARG A 684 15.63 22.68 -2.35
N LYS A 685 15.90 23.03 -3.62
CA LYS A 685 16.38 22.09 -4.64
C LYS A 685 17.72 21.45 -4.25
N PHE A 686 18.65 22.24 -3.69
CA PHE A 686 19.91 21.75 -3.16
C PHE A 686 19.73 20.83 -1.94
N ALA A 687 18.85 21.18 -1.00
CA ALA A 687 18.52 20.35 0.14
C ALA A 687 17.91 18.99 -0.31
N LEU A 688 16.96 19.01 -1.25
CA LEU A 688 16.39 17.79 -1.84
C LEU A 688 17.47 16.95 -2.56
N PHE A 689 18.42 17.56 -3.28
CA PHE A 689 19.53 16.82 -3.90
C PHE A 689 20.37 16.06 -2.87
N ILE A 690 20.67 16.66 -1.71
CA ILE A 690 21.36 15.96 -0.60
C ILE A 690 20.52 14.77 -0.09
N GLN A 691 19.21 14.93 0.06
CA GLN A 691 18.32 13.83 0.46
C GLN A 691 18.31 12.69 -0.56
N PHE A 692 18.32 12.98 -1.86
CA PHE A 692 18.37 11.95 -2.90
C PHE A 692 19.72 11.21 -2.96
N ILE A 693 20.83 11.89 -2.64
CA ILE A 693 22.13 11.21 -2.41
C ILE A 693 22.01 10.25 -1.22
N TYR A 694 21.42 10.68 -0.10
CA TYR A 694 21.18 9.80 1.05
C TYR A 694 20.28 8.59 0.70
N GLN A 695 19.20 8.79 -0.06
CA GLN A 695 18.32 7.70 -0.50
C GLN A 695 19.01 6.74 -1.47
N PHE A 696 19.87 7.24 -2.37
CA PHE A 696 20.71 6.39 -3.23
C PHE A 696 21.72 5.56 -2.42
N LEU A 697 22.36 6.14 -1.40
CA LEU A 697 23.23 5.40 -0.48
C LEU A 697 22.44 4.34 0.31
N ALA A 698 21.23 4.66 0.80
CA ALA A 698 20.35 3.70 1.46
C ALA A 698 19.97 2.52 0.54
N LEU A 699 19.67 2.81 -0.73
CA LEU A 699 19.38 1.81 -1.76
C LEU A 699 20.57 0.88 -2.00
N LEU A 700 21.80 1.41 -2.11
CA LEU A 700 23.01 0.59 -2.26
C LEU A 700 23.26 -0.30 -1.03
N ILE A 701 23.12 0.23 0.19
CA ILE A 701 23.25 -0.54 1.44
C ILE A 701 22.22 -1.66 1.49
N SER A 702 20.98 -1.38 1.08
CA SER A 702 19.91 -2.39 1.02
C SER A 702 20.14 -3.45 -0.06
N TRP A 703 20.77 -3.11 -1.18
CA TRP A 703 21.09 -4.07 -2.25
C TRP A 703 22.20 -5.04 -1.82
N PHE A 704 23.23 -4.52 -1.14
CA PHE A 704 24.39 -5.28 -0.69
C PHE A 704 24.29 -5.77 0.76
N SER A 705 23.10 -5.72 1.38
CA SER A 705 22.91 -6.09 2.79
C SER A 705 23.22 -7.57 3.06
N LEU A 706 22.93 -8.46 2.09
CA LEU A 706 23.16 -9.90 2.22
C LEU A 706 24.67 -10.21 2.34
N ALA A 707 25.47 -9.68 1.41
CA ALA A 707 26.94 -9.79 1.47
C ALA A 707 27.51 -9.12 2.72
N SER A 708 27.04 -7.91 3.05
CA SER A 708 27.50 -7.15 4.21
C SER A 708 27.26 -7.91 5.52
N TYR A 709 26.08 -8.51 5.69
CA TYR A 709 25.78 -9.30 6.88
C TYR A 709 26.61 -10.58 6.95
N PHE A 710 26.73 -11.33 5.84
CA PHE A 710 27.57 -12.53 5.79
C PHE A 710 29.03 -12.23 6.12
N LEU A 711 29.59 -11.12 5.63
CA LEU A 711 30.96 -10.70 5.91
C LEU A 711 31.15 -10.30 7.39
N VAL A 712 30.24 -9.52 7.96
CA VAL A 712 30.27 -9.19 9.41
C VAL A 712 30.18 -10.46 10.27
N PHE A 713 29.31 -11.41 9.91
CA PHE A 713 29.24 -12.73 10.54
C PHE A 713 30.56 -13.50 10.43
N ARG A 714 31.13 -13.60 9.21
CA ARG A 714 32.35 -14.39 8.98
C ARG A 714 33.55 -13.80 9.73
N ILE A 715 33.73 -12.49 9.71
CA ILE A 715 34.84 -11.82 10.39
C ILE A 715 34.71 -11.99 11.91
N LEU A 716 33.58 -11.57 12.52
CA LEU A 716 33.40 -11.64 13.97
C LEU A 716 33.54 -13.05 14.55
N THR A 717 33.03 -14.07 13.85
CA THR A 717 33.15 -15.46 14.33
C THR A 717 34.55 -16.05 14.14
N THR A 718 35.30 -15.62 13.12
CA THR A 718 36.70 -16.04 12.93
C THR A 718 37.59 -15.43 14.00
N SER A 719 37.50 -14.11 14.21
CA SER A 719 38.27 -13.40 15.23
C SER A 719 38.01 -13.94 16.65
N LEU A 720 36.75 -14.25 17.00
CA LEU A 720 36.47 -14.88 18.31
C LEU A 720 37.04 -16.30 18.40
N GLY A 721 37.08 -17.03 17.27
CA GLY A 721 37.65 -18.38 17.20
C GLY A 721 39.16 -18.43 17.40
N GLU A 722 39.89 -17.40 16.96
CA GLU A 722 41.33 -17.26 17.18
C GLU A 722 41.66 -17.03 18.68
N LEU A 723 40.80 -16.30 19.40
CA LEU A 723 40.97 -16.09 20.85
C LEU A 723 40.58 -17.33 21.68
N TYR A 724 39.64 -18.17 21.20
CA TYR A 724 39.11 -19.29 21.97
C TYR A 724 38.85 -20.53 21.10
N TYR A 725 39.61 -21.61 21.31
CA TYR A 725 39.47 -22.88 20.58
C TYR A 725 38.03 -23.44 20.48
N PRO A 726 37.18 -23.42 21.54
CA PRO A 726 35.78 -23.82 21.40
C PRO A 726 34.99 -22.94 20.43
N CYS A 727 35.30 -21.63 20.35
CA CYS A 727 34.69 -20.71 19.39
C CYS A 727 35.20 -20.94 17.96
N GLN A 728 36.42 -21.46 17.78
CA GLN A 728 36.93 -21.87 16.47
C GLN A 728 36.05 -22.97 15.85
N ILE A 729 35.69 -23.98 16.66
CA ILE A 729 34.77 -25.06 16.26
C ILE A 729 33.38 -24.50 15.97
N LEU A 730 32.86 -23.61 16.84
CA LEU A 730 31.55 -22.98 16.64
C LEU A 730 31.49 -22.09 15.39
N SER A 731 32.55 -21.37 15.03
CA SER A 731 32.60 -20.57 13.78
C SER A 731 32.39 -21.46 12.55
N VAL A 732 33.04 -22.63 12.50
CA VAL A 732 32.87 -23.59 11.41
C VAL A 732 31.46 -24.19 11.39
N ILE A 733 30.92 -24.59 12.55
CA ILE A 733 29.55 -25.11 12.65
C ILE A 733 28.52 -24.06 12.21
N PHE A 734 28.62 -22.83 12.71
CA PHE A 734 27.71 -21.74 12.34
C PHE A 734 27.86 -21.35 10.86
N LEU A 735 29.05 -21.44 10.25
CA LEU A 735 29.23 -21.20 8.81
C LEU A 735 28.43 -22.22 7.98
N TRP A 736 28.52 -23.51 8.28
CA TRP A 736 27.75 -24.53 7.58
C TRP A 736 26.24 -24.39 7.82
N LEU A 737 25.81 -24.09 9.05
CA LEU A 737 24.39 -23.84 9.36
C LEU A 737 23.84 -22.56 8.71
N TYR A 738 24.67 -21.51 8.57
CA TYR A 738 24.32 -20.29 7.83
C TYR A 738 24.09 -20.62 6.35
N LEU A 739 25.07 -21.25 5.70
CA LEU A 739 25.00 -21.59 4.28
C LEU A 739 23.83 -22.55 3.99
N LEU A 740 23.59 -23.53 4.86
CA LEU A 740 22.42 -24.41 4.79
C LEU A 740 21.11 -23.62 4.93
N SER A 741 21.00 -22.73 5.92
CA SER A 741 19.80 -21.91 6.14
C SER A 741 19.49 -20.99 4.95
N ILE A 742 20.52 -20.41 4.32
CA ILE A 742 20.38 -19.61 3.09
C ILE A 742 19.91 -20.50 1.92
N ALA A 743 20.54 -21.65 1.70
CA ALA A 743 20.16 -22.58 0.64
C ALA A 743 18.72 -23.09 0.82
N THR A 744 18.32 -23.48 2.03
CA THR A 744 16.95 -23.87 2.37
C THR A 744 15.97 -22.70 2.14
N THR A 745 16.34 -21.47 2.52
CA THR A 745 15.51 -20.29 2.26
C THR A 745 15.28 -20.10 0.76
N PHE A 746 16.32 -20.20 -0.09
CA PHE A 746 16.18 -20.13 -1.55
C PHE A 746 15.27 -21.23 -2.11
N VAL A 747 15.51 -22.50 -1.74
CA VAL A 747 14.72 -23.65 -2.21
C VAL A 747 13.23 -23.48 -1.87
N ILE A 748 12.92 -23.11 -0.62
CA ILE A 748 11.53 -22.91 -0.19
C ILE A 748 10.92 -21.68 -0.85
N SER A 749 11.68 -20.59 -1.02
CA SER A 749 11.19 -19.34 -1.63
C SER A 749 10.86 -19.47 -3.12
N PHE A 750 11.43 -20.44 -3.83
CA PHE A 750 11.08 -20.73 -5.23
C PHE A 750 9.91 -21.70 -5.38
N GLY A 751 9.77 -22.69 -4.47
CA GLY A 751 8.80 -23.78 -4.61
C GLY A 751 7.51 -23.64 -3.81
N ASN A 752 7.52 -22.92 -2.68
CA ASN A 752 6.44 -22.96 -1.69
C ASN A 752 6.00 -21.56 -1.21
N THR A 753 4.72 -21.45 -0.85
CA THR A 753 4.24 -20.27 -0.12
C THR A 753 4.62 -20.34 1.37
N PRO A 754 4.77 -19.19 2.06
CA PRO A 754 4.98 -19.15 3.50
C PRO A 754 3.86 -19.85 4.30
N LYS A 755 2.62 -19.85 3.79
CA LYS A 755 1.48 -20.58 4.38
C LYS A 755 1.59 -22.11 4.25
N GLY A 756 2.25 -22.61 3.20
CA GLY A 756 2.52 -24.05 3.04
C GLY A 756 3.74 -24.56 3.82
N THR A 757 4.63 -23.68 4.29
CA THR A 757 5.92 -24.07 4.93
C THR A 757 6.29 -23.25 6.19
N PRO A 758 5.35 -22.83 7.05
CA PRO A 758 5.63 -21.86 8.13
C PRO A 758 6.69 -22.35 9.13
N ASN A 759 6.72 -23.65 9.43
CA ASN A 759 7.65 -24.26 10.39
C ASN A 759 9.12 -24.17 9.94
N PHE A 760 9.39 -24.18 8.64
CA PHE A 760 10.76 -24.00 8.11
C PHE A 760 11.21 -22.55 8.25
N TYR A 761 10.37 -21.59 7.88
CA TYR A 761 10.65 -20.17 8.10
C TYR A 761 10.87 -19.88 9.60
N LEU A 762 10.02 -20.42 10.48
CA LEU A 762 10.16 -20.28 11.94
C LEU A 762 11.50 -20.87 12.45
N SER A 763 11.86 -22.09 12.03
CA SER A 763 13.13 -22.72 12.40
C SER A 763 14.35 -21.90 11.98
N ILE A 764 14.34 -21.37 10.74
CA ILE A 764 15.42 -20.53 10.22
C ILE A 764 15.49 -19.18 10.95
N ILE A 765 14.34 -18.58 11.27
CA ILE A 765 14.25 -17.34 12.06
C ILE A 765 14.81 -17.55 13.48
N ILE A 766 14.52 -18.68 14.12
CA ILE A 766 15.06 -19.04 15.45
C ILE A 766 16.58 -19.27 15.37
N PHE A 767 17.08 -19.98 14.35
CA PHE A 767 18.52 -20.15 14.13
C PHE A 767 19.22 -18.79 14.00
N PHE A 768 18.69 -17.88 13.17
CA PHE A 768 19.25 -16.55 13.00
C PHE A 768 19.22 -15.71 14.29
N ALA A 769 18.18 -15.84 15.11
CA ALA A 769 18.12 -15.18 16.42
C ALA A 769 19.20 -15.70 17.39
N ILE A 770 19.42 -17.02 17.45
CA ILE A 770 20.50 -17.64 18.25
C ILE A 770 21.87 -17.17 17.74
N LEU A 771 22.07 -17.15 16.41
CA LEU A 771 23.30 -16.67 15.79
C LEU A 771 23.55 -15.19 16.12
N MET A 772 22.51 -14.35 16.18
CA MET A 772 22.66 -12.93 16.53
C MET A 772 23.04 -12.74 18.01
N ALA A 773 22.48 -13.53 18.92
CA ALA A 773 22.92 -13.53 20.31
C ALA A 773 24.40 -13.90 20.45
N TYR A 774 24.88 -14.87 19.66
CA TYR A 774 26.30 -15.23 19.58
C TYR A 774 27.15 -14.09 18.98
N LEU A 775 26.71 -13.45 17.90
CA LEU A 775 27.44 -12.32 17.26
C LEU A 775 27.53 -11.08 18.15
N ILE A 776 26.45 -10.74 18.88
CA ILE A 776 26.47 -9.66 19.88
C ILE A 776 27.46 -10.02 21.00
N SER A 777 27.45 -11.26 21.48
CA SER A 777 28.40 -11.73 22.49
C SER A 777 29.85 -11.68 21.99
N ALA A 778 30.10 -12.07 20.74
CA ALA A 778 31.41 -11.99 20.09
C ALA A 778 31.91 -10.55 20.00
N ALA A 779 31.08 -9.62 19.52
CA ALA A 779 31.43 -8.20 19.43
C ALA A 779 31.78 -7.60 20.80
N ILE A 780 31.02 -7.94 21.85
CA ILE A 780 31.30 -7.49 23.22
C ILE A 780 32.62 -8.07 23.75
N ILE A 781 32.88 -9.37 23.55
CA ILE A 781 34.12 -10.01 24.02
C ILE A 781 35.34 -9.45 23.30
N LEU A 782 35.28 -9.28 21.97
CA LEU A 782 36.35 -8.69 21.18
C LEU A 782 36.63 -7.24 21.60
N ALA A 783 35.59 -6.42 21.79
CA ALA A 783 35.74 -5.05 22.29
C ALA A 783 36.37 -4.99 23.69
N VAL A 784 35.93 -5.87 24.61
CA VAL A 784 36.49 -5.93 25.97
C VAL A 784 37.95 -6.39 25.97
N ASN A 785 38.34 -7.31 25.10
CA ASN A 785 39.72 -7.78 25.04
C ASN A 785 40.65 -6.74 24.40
N ALA A 786 40.21 -6.01 23.36
CA ALA A 786 40.95 -4.86 22.82
C ALA A 786 41.11 -3.72 23.85
N ILE A 787 40.14 -3.50 24.76
CA ILE A 787 40.31 -2.57 25.89
C ILE A 787 41.42 -3.06 26.84
N LYS A 788 41.44 -4.36 27.20
CA LYS A 788 42.46 -4.91 28.11
C LYS A 788 43.86 -4.77 27.54
N GLU A 789 44.03 -5.01 26.24
CA GLU A 789 45.28 -4.84 25.51
C GLU A 789 45.78 -3.39 25.63
N VAL A 790 44.97 -2.40 25.22
CA VAL A 790 45.29 -0.96 25.34
C VAL A 790 45.54 -0.51 26.79
N VAL A 791 44.82 -1.07 27.77
CA VAL A 791 45.05 -0.76 29.19
C VAL A 791 46.35 -1.37 29.73
N SER A 792 46.81 -2.49 29.18
CA SER A 792 48.06 -3.13 29.60
C SER A 792 49.33 -2.36 29.19
N GLU A 793 49.24 -1.49 28.18
CA GLU A 793 50.33 -0.62 27.71
C GLU A 793 50.58 0.62 28.60
N ASN A 794 49.93 0.69 29.77
CA ASN A 794 50.22 1.61 30.90
C ASN A 794 50.17 3.13 30.60
N THR A 795 49.76 3.55 29.41
CA THR A 795 49.69 4.97 29.02
C THR A 795 48.29 5.35 28.53
N ILE A 796 47.29 5.29 29.42
CA ILE A 796 45.87 5.57 29.10
C ILE A 796 45.68 7.03 28.67
N THR A 797 45.85 7.27 27.37
CA THR A 797 45.59 8.53 26.68
C THR A 797 44.51 8.28 25.64
N ALA A 798 43.49 9.13 25.57
CA ALA A 798 42.36 8.97 24.64
C ALA A 798 42.80 8.82 23.17
N LYS A 799 43.99 9.33 22.81
CA LYS A 799 44.60 9.17 21.48
C LYS A 799 44.80 7.69 21.08
N ILE A 800 45.30 6.84 21.98
CA ILE A 800 45.59 5.42 21.69
C ILE A 800 44.28 4.64 21.44
N ILE A 801 43.22 5.02 22.15
CA ILE A 801 41.85 4.49 21.98
C ILE A 801 41.30 4.78 20.55
N PHE A 802 41.77 5.83 19.88
CA PHE A 802 41.46 6.12 18.46
C PHE A 802 42.50 5.57 17.46
N GLU A 803 43.64 5.05 17.93
CA GLU A 803 44.70 4.48 17.08
C GLU A 803 44.51 2.99 16.81
N ASN A 804 43.95 2.22 17.76
CA ASN A 804 43.51 0.85 17.51
C ASN A 804 42.27 0.86 16.58
N ARG A 805 42.48 0.48 15.31
CA ARG A 805 41.45 0.54 14.23
C ARG A 805 40.25 -0.34 14.54
N THR A 806 40.48 -1.60 14.88
CA THR A 806 39.44 -2.61 15.09
C THR A 806 38.55 -2.25 16.28
N PHE A 807 39.15 -1.77 17.38
CA PHE A 807 38.40 -1.20 18.50
C PHE A 807 37.60 0.02 18.08
N ARG A 808 38.26 1.02 17.46
CA ARG A 808 37.65 2.27 17.03
C ARG A 808 36.43 2.03 16.13
N ASP A 809 36.56 1.18 15.12
CA ASP A 809 35.52 1.02 14.09
C ASP A 809 34.32 0.22 14.62
N LEU A 810 34.58 -0.84 15.41
CA LEU A 810 33.53 -1.62 16.07
C LEU A 810 32.77 -0.77 17.11
N ILE A 811 33.47 0.00 17.93
CA ILE A 811 32.88 0.86 18.97
C ILE A 811 32.15 2.04 18.34
N ILE A 812 32.80 2.82 17.46
CA ILE A 812 32.15 4.00 16.87
C ILE A 812 30.90 3.58 16.11
N SER A 813 30.92 2.51 15.31
CA SER A 813 29.71 2.12 14.59
C SER A 813 28.63 1.51 15.47
N THR A 814 28.96 0.50 16.29
CA THR A 814 27.94 -0.21 17.09
C THR A 814 27.39 0.67 18.20
N LEU A 815 28.25 1.42 18.89
CA LEU A 815 27.82 2.33 19.94
C LEU A 815 27.10 3.55 19.35
N SER A 816 27.60 4.18 18.27
CA SER A 816 26.87 5.32 17.70
C SER A 816 25.52 4.89 17.13
N THR A 817 25.42 3.83 16.34
CA THR A 817 24.15 3.44 15.71
C THR A 817 23.04 3.27 16.74
N TYR A 818 23.29 2.54 17.82
CA TYR A 818 22.28 2.29 18.85
C TYR A 818 22.16 3.42 19.90
N ALA A 819 23.24 4.14 20.22
CA ALA A 819 23.14 5.31 21.10
C ALA A 819 22.44 6.49 20.41
N LEU A 820 22.64 6.71 19.10
CA LEU A 820 21.92 7.71 18.32
C LEU A 820 20.42 7.37 18.24
N TYR A 821 20.06 6.08 18.14
CA TYR A 821 18.67 5.63 18.27
C TYR A 821 18.10 5.94 19.66
N PHE A 822 18.85 5.66 20.73
CA PHE A 822 18.47 5.96 22.11
C PHE A 822 18.30 7.47 22.32
N ILE A 823 19.26 8.29 21.89
CA ILE A 823 19.23 9.77 21.94
C ILE A 823 18.01 10.30 21.18
N GLY A 824 17.78 9.85 19.94
CA GLY A 824 16.61 10.24 19.15
C GLY A 824 15.29 9.93 19.86
N SER A 825 15.20 8.77 20.51
CA SER A 825 14.01 8.36 21.28
C SER A 825 13.79 9.16 22.57
N PHE A 826 14.87 9.63 23.21
CA PHE A 826 14.78 10.56 24.34
C PHE A 826 14.42 11.98 23.90
N LEU A 827 15.00 12.49 22.80
CA LEU A 827 14.59 13.76 22.16
C LEU A 827 13.12 13.71 21.68
N HIS A 828 12.62 12.52 21.32
CA HIS A 828 11.22 12.30 21.01
C HIS A 828 10.32 12.05 22.23
N LEU A 829 10.87 12.04 23.46
CA LEU A 829 10.17 11.75 24.72
C LEU A 829 9.35 10.44 24.66
N LYS A 830 9.84 9.45 23.90
CA LYS A 830 9.18 8.16 23.63
C LYS A 830 10.10 6.93 23.87
N PRO A 831 10.97 6.90 24.91
CA PRO A 831 12.04 5.91 25.01
C PRO A 831 11.58 4.46 25.23
N MET A 832 10.33 4.21 25.63
CA MET A 832 9.87 2.88 26.09
C MET A 832 10.15 1.72 25.13
N HIS A 833 10.06 1.93 23.82
CA HIS A 833 10.34 0.88 22.82
C HIS A 833 11.82 0.42 22.82
N MET A 834 12.76 1.27 23.26
CA MET A 834 14.16 0.88 23.48
C MET A 834 14.31 -0.15 24.61
N PHE A 835 13.36 -0.19 25.55
CA PHE A 835 13.36 -1.13 26.68
C PHE A 835 12.45 -2.34 26.45
N THR A 836 11.31 -2.16 25.76
CA THR A 836 10.30 -3.23 25.60
C THR A 836 10.46 -4.05 24.31
N SER A 837 11.21 -3.56 23.32
CA SER A 837 11.15 -4.10 21.95
C SER A 837 12.50 -4.16 21.21
N PHE A 838 13.54 -3.51 21.73
CA PHE A 838 14.86 -3.42 21.08
C PHE A 838 15.58 -4.77 20.98
N ILE A 839 15.56 -5.59 22.03
CA ILE A 839 16.26 -6.88 22.04
C ILE A 839 15.63 -7.84 21.02
N GLN A 840 14.30 -7.87 20.94
CA GLN A 840 13.56 -8.68 19.97
C GLN A 840 13.86 -8.22 18.53
N TYR A 841 13.94 -6.91 18.29
CA TYR A 841 14.35 -6.35 17.00
C TYR A 841 15.80 -6.73 16.64
N LEU A 842 16.75 -6.56 17.56
CA LEU A 842 18.15 -6.95 17.34
C LEU A 842 18.25 -8.43 16.94
N LEU A 843 17.64 -9.33 17.71
CA LEU A 843 17.68 -10.78 17.44
C LEU A 843 17.01 -11.15 16.12
N LEU A 844 15.97 -10.43 15.68
CA LEU A 844 15.28 -10.71 14.40
C LEU A 844 15.91 -9.99 13.19
N SER A 845 16.82 -9.03 13.39
CA SER A 845 17.51 -8.31 12.32
C SER A 845 18.24 -9.17 11.27
N PRO A 846 18.87 -10.33 11.59
CA PRO A 846 19.48 -11.18 10.56
C PRO A 846 18.43 -11.82 9.67
N SER A 847 17.28 -12.17 10.23
CA SER A 847 16.15 -12.73 9.48
C SER A 847 15.54 -11.68 8.55
N TYR A 848 15.56 -10.39 8.94
CA TYR A 848 15.13 -9.30 8.07
C TYR A 848 16.09 -9.16 6.88
N VAL A 849 17.41 -9.24 7.10
CA VAL A 849 18.42 -9.10 6.03
C VAL A 849 18.52 -10.33 5.13
N ASN A 850 18.41 -11.54 5.68
CA ASN A 850 18.59 -12.79 4.94
C ASN A 850 17.23 -13.35 4.46
N VAL A 851 16.35 -13.73 5.39
CA VAL A 851 15.12 -14.48 5.07
C VAL A 851 14.13 -13.64 4.26
N LEU A 852 13.84 -12.42 4.71
CA LEU A 852 12.82 -11.58 4.04
C LEU A 852 13.27 -11.11 2.66
N ASN A 853 14.53 -10.68 2.51
CA ASN A 853 15.07 -10.26 1.21
C ASN A 853 15.12 -11.42 0.21
N ILE A 854 15.63 -12.60 0.60
CA ILE A 854 15.65 -13.78 -0.28
C ILE A 854 14.22 -14.11 -0.74
N TYR A 855 13.27 -14.18 0.18
CA TYR A 855 11.88 -14.46 -0.17
C TYR A 855 11.29 -13.40 -1.11
N ALA A 856 11.56 -12.11 -0.86
CA ALA A 856 11.08 -11.00 -1.66
C ALA A 856 11.61 -11.02 -3.11
N PHE A 857 12.92 -11.18 -3.27
CA PHE A 857 13.57 -11.29 -4.59
C PHE A 857 13.14 -12.56 -5.34
N CYS A 858 13.08 -13.72 -4.67
CA CYS A 858 12.55 -14.96 -5.26
C CYS A 858 11.07 -14.89 -5.66
N ASN A 859 10.34 -13.87 -5.20
CA ASN A 859 8.91 -13.69 -5.51
C ASN A 859 8.59 -12.35 -6.19
N LEU A 860 9.55 -11.76 -6.93
CA LEU A 860 9.32 -10.60 -7.82
C LEU A 860 8.21 -10.82 -8.87
N HIS A 861 8.00 -12.06 -9.31
CA HIS A 861 6.92 -12.42 -10.23
C HIS A 861 5.53 -12.43 -9.57
N ASP A 862 5.46 -12.41 -8.23
CA ASP A 862 4.20 -12.42 -7.50
C ASP A 862 3.69 -10.98 -7.33
N ILE A 863 3.04 -10.49 -8.37
CA ILE A 863 2.36 -9.18 -8.36
C ILE A 863 0.93 -9.35 -7.82
N SER A 864 0.61 -10.45 -7.11
CA SER A 864 -0.71 -10.58 -6.49
C SER A 864 -0.86 -9.56 -5.35
N TRP A 865 -1.83 -8.68 -5.53
CA TRP A 865 -2.59 -8.14 -4.41
C TRP A 865 -3.46 -9.26 -3.85
N GLY A 866 -3.56 -9.30 -2.53
CA GLY A 866 -4.05 -10.44 -1.76
C GLY A 866 -5.55 -10.64 -1.74
N THR A 867 -6.26 -10.52 -2.87
CA THR A 867 -7.56 -11.16 -3.13
C THR A 867 -7.85 -11.24 -4.63
N LYS A 868 -8.38 -12.39 -5.09
CA LYS A 868 -8.85 -12.58 -6.46
C LYS A 868 -10.39 -12.50 -6.54
N GLY A 869 -10.89 -12.01 -7.67
CA GLY A 869 -12.31 -11.72 -7.89
C GLY A 869 -13.21 -12.95 -7.73
N ALA A 870 -14.47 -12.70 -7.41
CA ALA A 870 -15.57 -13.65 -7.55
C ALA A 870 -16.76 -12.84 -8.05
N THR A 871 -17.46 -13.35 -9.06
CA THR A 871 -18.69 -12.74 -9.58
C THR A 871 -19.74 -12.61 -8.48
N ALA A 872 -20.46 -11.51 -8.48
CA ALA A 872 -21.59 -11.31 -7.59
C ALA A 872 -22.85 -11.96 -8.16
N GLU A 873 -23.76 -12.37 -7.28
CA GLU A 873 -25.07 -12.87 -7.68
C GLU A 873 -25.92 -11.74 -8.29
N SER A 874 -26.75 -12.09 -9.27
CA SER A 874 -27.47 -11.15 -10.11
C SER A 874 -28.62 -10.48 -9.36
N LEU A 875 -28.58 -9.16 -9.19
CA LEU A 875 -29.73 -8.36 -8.79
C LEU A 875 -30.58 -8.03 -10.03
N GLY A 876 -31.88 -7.83 -9.88
CA GLY A 876 -32.76 -7.53 -11.02
C GLY A 876 -32.34 -6.26 -11.77
N ASP A 877 -32.56 -6.25 -13.10
CA ASP A 877 -32.30 -5.09 -13.95
C ASP A 877 -33.44 -4.06 -13.83
N ALA A 878 -33.10 -2.78 -13.68
CA ALA A 878 -34.07 -1.69 -13.66
C ALA A 878 -34.40 -1.24 -15.09
N LYS A 879 -35.50 -1.78 -15.63
CA LYS A 879 -36.06 -1.38 -16.93
C LYS A 879 -36.95 -0.16 -16.78
N ILE A 880 -37.00 0.64 -17.84
CA ILE A 880 -37.85 1.83 -17.93
C ILE A 880 -39.17 1.46 -18.63
N THR A 881 -40.30 1.96 -18.14
CA THR A 881 -41.59 1.94 -18.85
C THR A 881 -41.61 2.98 -19.97
N GLU A 882 -42.59 2.90 -20.89
CA GLU A 882 -42.67 3.83 -22.03
C GLU A 882 -42.84 5.30 -21.59
N ASP A 883 -43.34 5.54 -20.38
CA ASP A 883 -43.49 6.86 -19.73
C ASP A 883 -42.21 7.38 -19.05
N GLY A 884 -41.05 6.73 -19.19
CA GLY A 884 -39.76 7.23 -18.69
C GLY A 884 -39.48 6.98 -17.20
N LYS A 885 -40.32 6.17 -16.53
CA LYS A 885 -40.15 5.77 -15.11
C LYS A 885 -39.53 4.37 -15.00
N VAL A 886 -38.90 4.07 -13.87
CA VAL A 886 -38.31 2.75 -13.56
C VAL A 886 -39.24 1.92 -12.70
N GLU A 887 -39.56 0.68 -13.12
CA GLU A 887 -40.28 -0.27 -12.25
C GLU A 887 -39.35 -0.85 -11.16
N PHE A 888 -39.73 -0.65 -9.91
CA PHE A 888 -39.23 -1.39 -8.76
C PHE A 888 -40.11 -2.60 -8.49
N ILE A 889 -39.54 -3.78 -8.72
CA ILE A 889 -40.00 -5.06 -8.18
C ILE A 889 -39.21 -5.32 -6.89
N ASP A 890 -39.86 -5.80 -5.83
CA ASP A 890 -39.28 -6.26 -4.57
C ASP A 890 -38.33 -5.24 -3.86
N ALA A 891 -38.75 -3.97 -3.77
CA ALA A 891 -38.16 -2.99 -2.86
C ALA A 891 -38.93 -2.96 -1.52
N PRO A 892 -38.28 -2.72 -0.36
CA PRO A 892 -38.99 -2.51 0.89
C PRO A 892 -39.63 -1.11 0.88
N ILE A 893 -40.95 -1.05 1.06
CA ILE A 893 -41.76 0.15 0.82
C ILE A 893 -42.53 0.53 2.08
N THR A 894 -43.08 -0.46 2.78
CA THR A 894 -43.73 -0.25 4.07
C THR A 894 -42.68 -0.03 5.15
N THR A 895 -43.00 0.79 6.14
CA THR A 895 -42.13 1.03 7.30
C THR A 895 -41.85 -0.27 8.07
N GLU A 896 -42.80 -1.20 8.05
CA GLU A 896 -42.68 -2.55 8.63
C GLU A 896 -41.60 -3.40 7.92
N GLU A 897 -41.61 -3.48 6.58
CA GLU A 897 -40.55 -4.17 5.81
C GLU A 897 -39.16 -3.56 6.07
N ILE A 898 -39.10 -2.22 6.15
CA ILE A 898 -37.87 -1.47 6.42
C ILE A 898 -37.35 -1.73 7.84
N ASN A 899 -38.23 -1.76 8.84
CA ASN A 899 -37.89 -2.12 10.21
C ASN A 899 -37.44 -3.60 10.31
N GLN A 900 -38.17 -4.54 9.71
CA GLN A 900 -37.81 -5.97 9.71
C GLN A 900 -36.46 -6.26 9.03
N LEU A 901 -36.15 -5.60 7.91
CA LEU A 901 -34.82 -5.71 7.27
C LEU A 901 -33.71 -5.12 8.14
N TYR A 902 -33.95 -4.00 8.82
CA TYR A 902 -33.01 -3.44 9.77
C TYR A 902 -32.80 -4.36 10.99
N GLU A 903 -33.86 -5.03 11.48
CA GLU A 903 -33.78 -6.00 12.56
C GLU A 903 -32.93 -7.22 12.19
N LYS A 904 -33.16 -7.82 11.02
CA LYS A 904 -32.32 -8.88 10.45
C LYS A 904 -30.84 -8.47 10.43
N GLN A 905 -30.53 -7.23 10.07
CA GLN A 905 -29.15 -6.71 10.08
C GLN A 905 -28.63 -6.47 11.52
N MET A 906 -29.47 -6.03 12.46
CA MET A 906 -29.08 -5.91 13.88
C MET A 906 -28.86 -7.26 14.55
N ASP A 907 -29.58 -8.31 14.16
CA ASP A 907 -29.35 -9.68 14.61
C ASP A 907 -28.01 -10.23 14.09
N ILE A 908 -27.62 -9.92 12.85
CA ILE A 908 -26.28 -10.25 12.31
C ILE A 908 -25.18 -9.54 13.12
N LEU A 909 -25.42 -8.31 13.58
CA LEU A 909 -24.46 -7.53 14.38
C LEU A 909 -24.43 -7.97 15.87
N ALA A 910 -25.54 -8.47 16.41
CA ALA A 910 -25.66 -8.93 17.79
C ALA A 910 -25.22 -10.40 17.98
N HIS A 911 -25.59 -11.26 17.04
CA HIS A 911 -25.25 -12.68 17.03
C HIS A 911 -24.12 -12.96 16.05
N VAL A 912 -22.89 -13.03 16.58
CA VAL A 912 -21.76 -13.65 15.89
C VAL A 912 -22.02 -15.16 15.75
N LYS A 913 -22.83 -15.53 14.77
CA LYS A 913 -22.74 -16.85 14.16
C LYS A 913 -21.32 -16.95 13.61
N ALA A 914 -20.55 -17.91 14.11
CA ALA A 914 -19.36 -18.34 13.40
C ALA A 914 -19.82 -18.75 11.99
N ALA A 915 -19.20 -18.20 10.94
CA ALA A 915 -19.57 -18.53 9.58
C ALA A 915 -19.49 -20.07 9.42
N PRO A 916 -20.53 -20.73 8.87
CA PRO A 916 -20.47 -22.17 8.65
C PRO A 916 -19.28 -22.49 7.76
N GLU A 917 -18.60 -23.60 8.02
CA GLU A 917 -17.51 -24.08 7.16
C GLU A 917 -18.09 -24.59 5.82
N VAL A 918 -18.38 -23.65 4.91
CA VAL A 918 -18.78 -23.96 3.54
C VAL A 918 -17.62 -24.69 2.86
N THR A 919 -17.83 -25.97 2.60
CA THR A 919 -16.79 -26.95 2.26
C THR A 919 -15.86 -26.45 1.14
N GLU A 920 -14.63 -26.06 1.51
CA GLU A 920 -13.75 -25.28 0.62
C GLU A 920 -13.21 -26.05 -0.59
N SER A 921 -13.59 -27.33 -0.74
CA SER A 921 -13.22 -28.20 -1.86
C SER A 921 -13.91 -27.85 -3.18
N SER A 922 -15.15 -27.32 -3.15
CA SER A 922 -15.91 -27.01 -4.36
C SER A 922 -15.44 -25.71 -5.03
N ARG A 923 -15.32 -24.61 -4.26
CA ARG A 923 -14.88 -23.30 -4.77
C ARG A 923 -13.52 -23.32 -5.47
N ARG A 924 -12.59 -24.15 -5.02
CA ARG A 924 -11.22 -24.20 -5.56
C ARG A 924 -11.16 -24.74 -6.99
N MET A 925 -12.03 -25.69 -7.37
CA MET A 925 -12.03 -26.29 -8.72
C MET A 925 -12.60 -25.36 -9.79
N GLU A 926 -13.65 -24.58 -9.48
CA GLU A 926 -14.20 -23.58 -10.39
C GLU A 926 -13.19 -22.44 -10.61
N GLU A 927 -12.62 -21.92 -9.51
CA GLU A 927 -11.66 -20.83 -9.53
C GLU A 927 -10.34 -21.15 -10.25
N GLN A 928 -9.90 -22.42 -10.32
CA GLN A 928 -8.66 -22.78 -11.02
C GLN A 928 -8.80 -22.76 -12.54
N ARG A 929 -9.90 -23.31 -13.08
CA ARG A 929 -10.09 -23.52 -14.52
C ARG A 929 -10.15 -22.22 -15.35
N LEU A 930 -10.52 -21.11 -14.71
CA LEU A 930 -10.47 -19.77 -15.32
C LEU A 930 -9.06 -19.16 -15.27
N LYS A 931 -8.29 -19.35 -14.18
CA LYS A 931 -6.94 -18.78 -14.02
C LYS A 931 -5.93 -19.36 -15.02
N GLU A 932 -6.10 -20.63 -15.38
CA GLU A 932 -5.13 -21.39 -16.18
C GLU A 932 -5.06 -20.98 -17.67
N LYS A 933 -6.05 -20.28 -18.22
CA LYS A 933 -6.08 -19.89 -19.65
C LYS A 933 -5.44 -18.53 -20.00
N GLU A 934 -5.30 -17.62 -19.04
CA GLU A 934 -4.79 -16.26 -19.31
C GLU A 934 -3.43 -15.99 -18.63
N GLU A 935 -3.16 -16.56 -17.46
CA GLU A 935 -1.90 -16.29 -16.74
C GLU A 935 -0.65 -16.87 -17.43
N GLU A 936 -0.79 -17.93 -18.23
CA GLU A 936 0.35 -18.77 -18.69
C GLU A 936 1.40 -18.01 -19.52
N LYS A 937 0.96 -17.13 -20.44
CA LYS A 937 1.86 -16.46 -21.39
C LYS A 937 2.72 -15.36 -20.74
N ASN A 938 2.15 -14.61 -19.80
CA ASN A 938 2.89 -13.57 -19.05
C ASN A 938 3.74 -14.16 -17.92
N LYS A 939 3.32 -15.29 -17.31
CA LYS A 939 4.00 -15.97 -16.21
C LYS A 939 5.45 -16.36 -16.55
N ASN A 940 5.71 -16.83 -17.76
CA ASN A 940 7.06 -17.20 -18.20
C ASN A 940 8.00 -15.97 -18.34
N TYR A 941 7.50 -14.85 -18.84
CA TYR A 941 8.26 -13.60 -18.90
C TYR A 941 8.58 -13.06 -17.50
N TYR A 942 7.60 -13.03 -16.59
CA TYR A 942 7.81 -12.60 -15.21
C TYR A 942 8.75 -13.54 -14.44
N ALA A 943 8.67 -14.85 -14.67
CA ALA A 943 9.60 -15.83 -14.10
C ALA A 943 11.04 -15.66 -14.64
N PHE A 944 11.21 -15.32 -15.92
CA PHE A 944 12.51 -15.00 -16.50
C PHE A 944 13.12 -13.73 -15.89
N ILE A 945 12.40 -12.61 -15.87
CA ILE A 945 12.94 -11.36 -15.31
C ILE A 945 13.21 -11.49 -13.81
N ARG A 946 12.35 -12.18 -13.04
CA ARG A 946 12.68 -12.59 -11.66
C ARG A 946 14.04 -13.27 -11.62
N SER A 947 14.25 -14.31 -12.44
CA SER A 947 15.48 -15.10 -12.41
C SER A 947 16.70 -14.27 -12.79
N MET A 948 16.58 -13.32 -13.72
CA MET A 948 17.65 -12.38 -14.06
C MET A 948 17.96 -11.39 -12.94
N VAL A 949 16.96 -10.82 -12.27
CA VAL A 949 17.16 -9.90 -11.13
C VAL A 949 17.74 -10.65 -9.93
N VAL A 950 17.23 -11.83 -9.59
CA VAL A 950 17.76 -12.68 -8.52
C VAL A 950 19.21 -13.09 -8.82
N LEU A 951 19.50 -13.53 -10.04
CA LEU A 951 20.87 -13.89 -10.45
C LEU A 951 21.82 -12.68 -10.38
N THR A 952 21.38 -11.50 -10.81
CA THR A 952 22.16 -10.25 -10.73
C THR A 952 22.42 -9.86 -9.27
N TRP A 953 21.40 -9.91 -8.42
CA TRP A 953 21.51 -9.59 -6.99
C TRP A 953 22.44 -10.57 -6.25
N ILE A 954 22.29 -11.88 -6.47
CA ILE A 954 23.18 -12.91 -5.91
C ILE A 954 24.60 -12.72 -6.42
N THR A 955 24.80 -12.56 -7.74
CA THR A 955 26.13 -12.43 -8.34
C THR A 955 26.86 -11.18 -7.84
N THR A 956 26.16 -10.03 -7.76
CA THR A 956 26.76 -8.78 -7.27
C THR A 956 27.07 -8.82 -5.77
N ASN A 957 26.25 -9.50 -4.96
CA ASN A 957 26.60 -9.78 -3.55
C ASN A 957 27.76 -10.78 -3.43
N PHE A 958 27.78 -11.85 -4.24
CA PHE A 958 28.86 -12.84 -4.25
C PHE A 958 30.21 -12.24 -4.66
N ILE A 959 30.24 -11.33 -5.64
CA ILE A 959 31.45 -10.61 -6.04
C ILE A 959 32.06 -9.84 -4.86
N ILE A 960 31.26 -9.18 -4.02
CA ILE A 960 31.76 -8.50 -2.81
C ILE A 960 32.35 -9.53 -1.83
N ILE A 961 31.67 -10.66 -1.60
CA ILE A 961 32.18 -11.73 -0.71
C ILE A 961 33.51 -12.29 -1.24
N ALA A 962 33.61 -12.56 -2.54
CA ALA A 962 34.80 -13.10 -3.19
C ALA A 962 35.98 -12.12 -3.18
N VAL A 963 35.75 -10.82 -3.40
CA VAL A 963 36.81 -9.79 -3.38
C VAL A 963 37.32 -9.52 -1.96
N VAL A 964 36.44 -9.57 -0.95
CA VAL A 964 36.80 -9.27 0.46
C VAL A 964 37.49 -10.46 1.13
N LEU A 965 36.96 -11.69 0.96
CA LEU A 965 37.55 -12.91 1.54
C LEU A 965 38.61 -13.57 0.63
N GLU A 966 38.91 -12.98 -0.52
CA GLU A 966 39.81 -13.46 -1.59
C GLU A 966 39.44 -14.85 -2.21
N THR A 967 38.29 -15.40 -1.80
CA THR A 967 37.77 -16.71 -2.20
C THR A 967 37.41 -16.81 -3.69
N GLY A 968 37.34 -18.06 -4.19
CA GLY A 968 37.04 -18.35 -5.60
C GLY A 968 38.26 -18.30 -6.53
N GLY A 969 39.47 -18.12 -5.97
CA GLY A 969 40.72 -18.09 -6.73
C GLY A 969 41.16 -16.69 -7.17
N VAL A 970 40.59 -15.63 -6.58
CA VAL A 970 41.04 -14.24 -6.78
C VAL A 970 42.53 -14.09 -6.44
N ASP A 971 43.01 -14.83 -5.44
CA ASP A 971 44.43 -15.00 -5.08
C ASP A 971 45.35 -15.24 -6.30
N ARG A 972 44.87 -15.99 -7.31
CA ARG A 972 45.69 -16.38 -8.46
C ARG A 972 45.81 -15.26 -9.49
N LEU A 973 44.90 -14.28 -9.46
CA LEU A 973 44.97 -13.08 -10.30
C LEU A 973 45.97 -12.08 -9.69
N THR A 974 45.95 -11.92 -8.37
CA THR A 974 46.87 -11.04 -7.62
C THR A 974 48.30 -11.62 -7.54
N SER A 975 48.45 -12.95 -7.42
CA SER A 975 49.76 -13.63 -7.28
C SER A 975 50.62 -13.71 -8.55
N SER A 976 50.38 -12.87 -9.56
CA SER A 976 51.15 -12.86 -10.82
C SER A 976 52.55 -12.23 -10.70
N SER A 977 53.11 -12.09 -9.50
CA SER A 977 54.48 -11.62 -9.26
C SER A 977 55.04 -12.12 -7.92
N SER A 978 56.26 -12.66 -7.96
CA SER A 978 57.08 -13.19 -6.85
C SER A 978 56.54 -14.41 -6.07
N THR A 979 57.23 -15.53 -6.20
CA THR A 979 56.96 -16.79 -5.46
C THR A 979 57.73 -16.82 -4.13
N THR A 980 57.18 -16.27 -3.04
CA THR A 980 57.73 -16.51 -1.68
C THR A 980 56.67 -16.36 -0.58
N THR A 981 56.78 -17.21 0.46
CA THR A 981 56.16 -17.10 1.80
C THR A 981 54.61 -17.08 1.90
N THR A 982 54.08 -18.22 2.37
CA THR A 982 52.70 -18.45 2.81
C THR A 982 52.21 -17.49 3.90
N SER A 983 53.13 -16.87 4.66
CA SER A 983 52.81 -15.90 5.71
C SER A 983 52.26 -14.56 5.19
N THR A 984 52.50 -14.21 3.93
CA THR A 984 52.04 -12.93 3.36
C THR A 984 50.53 -12.93 3.08
N ILE A 985 49.97 -14.09 2.71
CA ILE A 985 48.59 -14.22 2.20
C ILE A 985 47.54 -13.99 3.31
N SER A 986 47.79 -14.44 4.54
CA SER A 986 46.94 -14.10 5.69
C SER A 986 46.85 -12.58 5.86
N SER A 987 48.00 -11.90 5.91
CA SER A 987 48.03 -10.43 6.13
C SER A 987 47.32 -9.62 5.05
N THR A 988 47.19 -10.12 3.80
CA THR A 988 46.40 -9.45 2.76
C THR A 988 44.91 -9.69 2.91
N ILE A 989 44.49 -10.92 3.25
CA ILE A 989 43.07 -11.26 3.50
C ILE A 989 42.53 -10.47 4.70
N ASP A 990 43.33 -10.37 5.77
CA ASP A 990 43.02 -9.57 6.96
C ASP A 990 42.82 -8.11 6.57
N SER A 991 43.79 -7.52 5.84
CA SER A 991 43.74 -6.10 5.47
C SER A 991 42.51 -5.70 4.64
N ARG A 992 42.00 -6.57 3.76
CA ARG A 992 40.78 -6.28 2.97
C ARG A 992 39.51 -6.49 3.79
N SER A 993 39.51 -7.51 4.64
CA SER A 993 38.42 -7.77 5.58
C SER A 993 38.25 -6.61 6.55
N GLU A 994 39.36 -6.08 7.09
CA GLU A 994 39.40 -4.85 7.89
C GLU A 994 38.88 -3.65 7.11
N ILE A 995 39.40 -3.36 5.91
CA ILE A 995 38.97 -2.20 5.12
C ILE A 995 37.48 -2.25 4.80
N PHE A 996 36.95 -3.41 4.39
CA PHE A 996 35.51 -3.57 4.16
C PHE A 996 34.71 -3.35 5.43
N LEU A 997 35.13 -3.96 6.55
CA LEU A 997 34.48 -3.82 7.85
C LEU A 997 34.48 -2.35 8.30
N THR A 998 35.61 -1.65 8.22
CA THR A 998 35.71 -0.20 8.47
C THR A 998 34.70 0.57 7.61
N VAL A 999 34.67 0.35 6.29
CA VAL A 999 33.79 1.09 5.37
C VAL A 999 32.31 0.86 5.69
N ILE A 1000 31.86 -0.39 5.86
CA ILE A 1000 30.45 -0.66 6.14
C ILE A 1000 30.02 -0.16 7.53
N LEU A 1001 30.90 -0.30 8.54
CA LEU A 1001 30.63 0.18 9.90
C LEU A 1001 30.52 1.72 9.94
N TRP A 1002 31.46 2.46 9.33
CA TRP A 1002 31.36 3.92 9.25
C TRP A 1002 30.19 4.41 8.38
N LEU A 1003 29.84 3.67 7.32
CA LEU A 1003 28.69 3.99 6.49
C LEU A 1003 27.37 3.85 7.28
N VAL A 1004 27.19 2.76 8.05
CA VAL A 1004 26.02 2.59 8.93
C VAL A 1004 25.97 3.68 10.02
N ALA A 1005 27.12 4.03 10.61
CA ALA A 1005 27.23 5.12 11.58
C ALA A 1005 26.80 6.47 10.97
N PHE A 1006 27.27 6.78 9.74
CA PHE A 1006 26.86 7.97 8.99
C PHE A 1006 25.35 7.99 8.71
N MET A 1007 24.76 6.87 8.29
CA MET A 1007 23.32 6.77 8.03
C MET A 1007 22.47 6.92 9.30
N ALA A 1008 22.99 6.55 10.49
CA ALA A 1008 22.35 6.86 11.77
C ALA A 1008 22.52 8.34 12.16
N ALA A 1009 23.71 8.91 11.99
CA ALA A 1009 24.01 10.29 12.33
C ALA A 1009 23.25 11.30 11.45
N PHE A 1010 23.21 11.09 10.13
CA PHE A 1010 22.47 11.92 9.18
C PHE A 1010 20.98 12.00 9.55
N ARG A 1011 20.38 10.86 9.91
CA ARG A 1011 18.99 10.81 10.40
C ARG A 1011 18.81 11.57 11.71
N LEU A 1012 19.70 11.39 12.70
CA LEU A 1012 19.57 12.12 13.95
C LEU A 1012 19.72 13.64 13.75
N VAL A 1013 20.63 14.11 12.90
CA VAL A 1013 20.80 15.54 12.57
C VAL A 1013 19.54 16.10 11.92
N GLY A 1014 18.95 15.38 10.96
CA GLY A 1014 17.66 15.75 10.37
C GLY A 1014 16.52 15.78 11.40
N THR A 1015 16.43 14.78 12.28
CA THR A 1015 15.48 14.78 13.40
C THR A 1015 15.67 15.98 14.34
N ILE A 1016 16.90 16.32 14.72
CA ILE A 1016 17.20 17.48 15.57
C ILE A 1016 16.74 18.77 14.89
N TYR A 1017 17.00 18.94 13.60
CA TYR A 1017 16.52 20.10 12.83
C TYR A 1017 14.98 20.16 12.79
N TYR A 1018 14.30 19.04 12.51
CA TYR A 1018 12.83 18.95 12.57
C TYR A 1018 12.28 19.40 13.93
N LEU A 1019 12.91 18.98 15.04
CA LEU A 1019 12.48 19.36 16.38
C LEU A 1019 12.69 20.83 16.67
N ILE A 1020 13.85 21.40 16.31
CA ILE A 1020 14.13 22.83 16.45
C ILE A 1020 13.12 23.65 15.65
N ASN A 1021 12.90 23.31 14.38
CA ASN A 1021 11.94 24.01 13.52
C ASN A 1021 10.52 23.95 14.10
N ARG A 1022 10.11 22.81 14.66
CA ARG A 1022 8.83 22.59 15.34
C ARG A 1022 8.72 23.24 16.73
N MET A 1023 9.83 23.71 17.32
CA MET A 1023 9.82 24.51 18.55
C MET A 1023 9.80 26.02 18.27
N VAL A 1024 10.17 26.43 17.06
CA VAL A 1024 10.15 27.82 16.58
C VAL A 1024 8.86 28.15 15.79
N SER A 1025 8.14 27.13 15.30
CA SER A 1025 6.89 27.23 14.50
C SER A 1025 5.64 26.72 15.23
#